data_AF-A0A1C6GFU9-F1
#
_entry.id   AF-A0A1C6GFU9-F1
#
_cell.length_a   1.000
_cell.length_b   1.000
_cell.length_c   1.000
_cell.angle_alpha   90.00
_cell.angle_beta   90.00
_cell.angle_gamma   90.00
#
_symmetry.space_group_name_H-M   'P 1'
#
loop_
_entity.id
_entity.type
_entity.pdbx_description
1 polymer ?
#
loop_
_entity_poly.entity_id
_entity_poly.type
_entity_poly.pdbx_seq_one_letter_code
_entity_poly.pdbx_strand_id
1 'polypeptide(L)'
;MYCAGHFFEAVDAYTRYREGIGKPDYSLYVAGKRFADEIVSLFGPDGERHEVPGHEEVELGLIKIAKLVEEYEGEGAGDKYVETAQLFIDRRGENSSLRDSGYYGGTYSQDRTAFANETSAVGHSVRAMYFYTGATDVAALLPDDNETKQTYMNTLSTIWDAVENRKTYITGGIGTTAPSSDSEGFGDDYVLPNDQSYCEICAAIGSANWNQRMNLLYEDAKYADVVERNLYNSILVGTNLDGNRFYYSTLLEVESGNARSEWFGCACCPPNLMRTIAKLSEYMYTVHGDKLYVNQYIGSDGSVNVDGTEVAITQETNYPWEGSVKMTVDPAADKAFAMKIRIPGWIDEQENKTVTIKVNDTEVTGEKENGYVTVDRTWKKGDVVTIEMPMEVRKTEADPHVTTNEGRIVLERGPIVYCMEKAGNAQMNEDIEEFSPLNFVIPRASELKAEYKEDLLDGVVEITGDVMYDDGSVNGKLAKLQAVPYYAWNNRGDDGVEGQNSSSQMLIWTTATDEEISDLMITGGMPITPKEKTTLTAELTSGEAKSYQWEIVSGDSLEIVSGADAATVTIKGLAVGKTTLKVTVTTADGKTLTDETEFEVEEKKDPRENNVAPKATPSATFVNPYLDRNTAPKKVIDGTLADGPSMTWNTYSMSGDTDTITLTWDQEYDLYGMRVMWWSDNGGVKFPQSCKAEYYDAETDSWVELTDMTDETGAAITSVGVKYGTETETSNNESSFINGNNRYWNVATFTEPIKTTKIRLTPTRNGSGSTGFGIGEWEVFGEVSGSVDEAELESITVTPPTKTEYTVGEELVLDGMKVTANYSDDTTKDVAVADCKVSGYDKTKVGDQTVTVTYEGKTATFKVTVKEAAKPDDTDKKELETAVKNAIPDTEKAKYSAESWAAYEEALKKAEEVLAKEDATQQEIDDAVAALDKASKALQAKGLPYEDVVESDWFYDEVAYNYYEEIMTGMDPTHFGPYVVLPRAQFATILHRIEGKPAAEYTNRFPDVPDEQFYSTAVLWAADAKIITGYTDSGYFGTNDPITREQMVTMMYRYAEYKGYESKDPTDISAFTDADKVTEFAEKAMKWAVANGIIAGKENEDGSYRLDPQGDTSRAECAIIIERFMKTFEE
;
A
#
# COMPACT_ATOMS: atom_id res chain seq x y z
N MET A 1 -12.93 1.71 -34.29
CA MET A 1 -13.94 0.68 -34.04
C MET A 1 -14.37 0.72 -32.58
N TYR A 2 -13.49 0.49 -31.59
CA TYR A 2 -13.76 0.72 -30.16
C TYR A 2 -14.65 1.94 -29.83
N CYS A 3 -14.21 3.16 -30.15
CA CYS A 3 -14.98 4.37 -29.88
C CYS A 3 -16.34 4.43 -30.61
N ALA A 4 -16.51 3.68 -31.70
CA ALA A 4 -17.78 3.59 -32.41
C ALA A 4 -18.76 2.67 -31.67
N GLY A 5 -18.30 1.53 -31.13
CA GLY A 5 -19.16 0.65 -30.32
C GLY A 5 -19.66 1.32 -29.05
N HIS A 6 -18.78 1.99 -28.27
CA HIS A 6 -19.24 2.76 -27.11
C HIS A 6 -20.17 3.93 -27.50
N PHE A 7 -19.97 4.54 -28.67
CA PHE A 7 -20.90 5.54 -29.19
C PHE A 7 -22.26 4.91 -29.55
N PHE A 8 -22.28 3.69 -30.11
CA PHE A 8 -23.49 2.92 -30.40
C PHE A 8 -24.24 2.49 -29.14
N GLU A 9 -23.52 2.10 -28.07
CA GLU A 9 -24.12 1.88 -26.74
C GLU A 9 -24.77 3.14 -26.18
N ALA A 10 -24.11 4.30 -26.32
CA ALA A 10 -24.64 5.59 -25.90
C ALA A 10 -25.86 6.01 -26.73
N VAL A 11 -25.88 5.69 -28.03
CA VAL A 11 -27.04 5.90 -28.92
C VAL A 11 -28.26 5.13 -28.43
N ASP A 12 -28.10 3.84 -28.11
CA ASP A 12 -29.15 2.97 -27.57
C ASP A 12 -29.68 3.49 -26.23
N ALA A 13 -28.78 3.69 -25.26
CA ALA A 13 -29.15 4.16 -23.93
C ALA A 13 -29.82 5.55 -23.95
N TYR A 14 -29.28 6.50 -24.71
CA TYR A 14 -29.86 7.85 -24.82
C TYR A 14 -31.24 7.82 -25.49
N THR A 15 -31.39 7.06 -26.58
CA THR A 15 -32.68 6.99 -27.30
C THR A 15 -33.77 6.42 -26.38
N ARG A 16 -33.50 5.29 -25.73
CA ARG A 16 -34.44 4.66 -24.77
C ARG A 16 -34.75 5.57 -23.57
N TYR A 17 -33.74 6.24 -23.00
CA TYR A 17 -33.95 7.22 -21.93
C TYR A 17 -34.86 8.38 -22.36
N ARG A 18 -34.62 8.97 -23.53
CA ARG A 18 -35.39 10.10 -24.06
C ARG A 18 -36.85 9.73 -24.35
N GLU A 19 -37.09 8.52 -24.80
CA GLU A 19 -38.45 7.96 -24.96
C GLU A 19 -39.13 7.70 -23.61
N GLY A 20 -38.43 7.06 -22.66
CA GLY A 20 -38.94 6.76 -21.33
C GLY A 20 -39.39 8.01 -20.54
N ILE A 21 -38.68 9.13 -20.68
CA ILE A 21 -39.10 10.42 -20.08
C ILE A 21 -40.15 11.19 -20.91
N GLY A 22 -40.67 10.61 -21.99
CA GLY A 22 -41.68 11.23 -22.86
C GLY A 22 -41.18 12.43 -23.67
N LYS A 23 -39.86 12.53 -23.92
CA LYS A 23 -39.23 13.63 -24.67
C LYS A 23 -38.31 13.06 -25.78
N PRO A 24 -38.84 12.29 -26.74
CA PRO A 24 -38.06 11.60 -27.76
C PRO A 24 -37.12 12.56 -28.50
N ASP A 25 -35.90 12.10 -28.76
CA ASP A 25 -34.85 12.85 -29.44
C ASP A 25 -33.94 11.88 -30.20
N TYR A 26 -34.24 11.71 -31.48
CA TYR A 26 -33.55 10.79 -32.38
C TYR A 26 -32.30 11.40 -33.05
N SER A 27 -31.83 12.58 -32.59
CA SER A 27 -30.64 13.21 -33.18
C SER A 27 -29.39 12.31 -33.07
N LEU A 28 -29.22 11.67 -31.91
CA LEU A 28 -28.13 10.73 -31.67
C LEU A 28 -28.32 9.42 -32.46
N TYR A 29 -29.55 8.88 -32.54
CA TYR A 29 -29.89 7.74 -33.40
C TYR A 29 -29.52 7.98 -34.87
N VAL A 30 -29.89 9.13 -35.44
CA VAL A 30 -29.58 9.48 -36.83
C VAL A 30 -28.06 9.60 -37.07
N ALA A 31 -27.30 10.08 -36.08
CA ALA A 31 -25.84 10.14 -36.16
C ALA A 31 -25.20 8.74 -36.02
N GLY A 32 -25.64 7.96 -35.03
CA GLY A 32 -25.21 6.58 -34.79
C GLY A 32 -25.46 5.67 -35.98
N LYS A 33 -26.69 5.64 -36.51
CA LYS A 33 -27.05 4.85 -37.69
C LYS A 33 -26.17 5.20 -38.89
N ARG A 34 -25.93 6.48 -39.20
CA ARG A 34 -25.06 6.88 -40.32
C ARG A 34 -23.62 6.40 -40.16
N PHE A 35 -23.10 6.36 -38.94
CA PHE A 35 -21.76 5.85 -38.69
C PHE A 35 -21.71 4.32 -38.75
N ALA A 36 -22.76 3.63 -38.27
CA ALA A 36 -22.91 2.19 -38.45
C ALA A 36 -23.08 1.80 -39.94
N ASP A 37 -23.85 2.57 -40.72
CA ASP A 37 -24.03 2.41 -42.17
C ASP A 37 -22.67 2.49 -42.91
N GLU A 38 -21.79 3.41 -42.51
CA GLU A 38 -20.43 3.53 -43.05
C GLU A 38 -19.54 2.32 -42.66
N ILE A 39 -19.65 1.82 -41.43
CA ILE A 39 -18.93 0.62 -41.01
C ILE A 39 -19.40 -0.61 -41.80
N VAL A 40 -20.71 -0.80 -41.96
CA VAL A 40 -21.28 -1.87 -42.77
C VAL A 40 -20.88 -1.75 -44.24
N SER A 41 -20.84 -0.54 -44.81
CA SER A 41 -20.46 -0.33 -46.22
C SER A 41 -18.99 -0.63 -46.50
N LEU A 42 -18.10 -0.40 -45.52
CA LEU A 42 -16.66 -0.62 -45.66
C LEU A 42 -16.24 -2.07 -45.34
N PHE A 43 -16.81 -2.66 -44.28
CA PHE A 43 -16.31 -3.89 -43.67
C PHE A 43 -17.32 -5.06 -43.68
N GLY A 44 -18.60 -4.80 -43.94
CA GLY A 44 -19.66 -5.80 -43.96
C GLY A 44 -19.63 -6.75 -45.16
N PRO A 45 -20.72 -7.50 -45.42
CA PRO A 45 -20.75 -8.55 -46.46
C PRO A 45 -20.49 -8.07 -47.88
N ASP A 46 -20.89 -6.84 -48.21
CA ASP A 46 -20.65 -6.18 -49.50
C ASP A 46 -19.38 -5.29 -49.49
N GLY A 47 -18.69 -5.20 -48.35
CA GLY A 47 -17.55 -4.31 -48.13
C GLY A 47 -16.24 -4.86 -48.69
N GLU A 48 -15.37 -3.98 -49.20
CA GLU A 48 -14.08 -4.36 -49.78
C GLU A 48 -12.96 -4.57 -48.73
N ARG A 49 -13.18 -4.21 -47.45
CA ARG A 49 -12.13 -4.22 -46.41
C ARG A 49 -12.27 -5.37 -45.42
N HIS A 50 -11.17 -6.08 -45.21
CA HIS A 50 -11.10 -7.30 -44.40
C HIS A 50 -10.61 -7.08 -42.95
N GLU A 51 -10.65 -5.83 -42.46
CA GLU A 51 -10.14 -5.45 -41.14
C GLU A 51 -10.94 -6.07 -39.97
N VAL A 52 -10.30 -6.12 -38.80
CA VAL A 52 -10.92 -6.42 -37.49
C VAL A 52 -10.57 -5.31 -36.48
N PRO A 53 -11.36 -5.12 -35.40
CA PRO A 53 -11.03 -4.18 -34.33
C PRO A 53 -9.75 -4.59 -33.57
N GLY A 54 -8.88 -3.63 -33.26
CA GLY A 54 -7.75 -3.85 -32.31
C GLY A 54 -8.10 -3.68 -30.82
N HIS A 55 -9.36 -3.35 -30.54
CA HIS A 55 -10.03 -3.45 -29.25
C HIS A 55 -11.53 -3.62 -29.57
N GLU A 56 -12.06 -4.74 -29.11
CA GLU A 56 -13.38 -5.34 -29.33
C GLU A 56 -14.41 -4.57 -28.52
N GLU A 57 -15.54 -4.22 -29.14
CA GLU A 57 -16.60 -3.36 -28.57
C GLU A 57 -17.59 -2.96 -29.70
N VAL A 58 -17.10 -2.85 -30.94
CA VAL A 58 -17.96 -2.53 -32.08
C VAL A 58 -18.93 -3.65 -32.41
N GLU A 59 -18.56 -4.89 -32.07
CA GLU A 59 -19.37 -6.10 -32.25
C GLU A 59 -20.68 -6.00 -31.45
N LEU A 60 -20.59 -5.83 -30.12
CA LEU A 60 -21.77 -5.66 -29.25
C LEU A 60 -22.51 -4.32 -29.52
N GLY A 61 -21.77 -3.25 -29.86
CA GLY A 61 -22.36 -1.97 -30.24
C GLY A 61 -23.19 -2.05 -31.54
N LEU A 62 -22.72 -2.80 -32.54
CA LEU A 62 -23.48 -3.06 -33.78
C LEU A 62 -24.73 -3.87 -33.52
N ILE A 63 -24.73 -4.83 -32.58
CA ILE A 63 -25.95 -5.56 -32.22
C ILE A 63 -26.99 -4.65 -31.55
N LYS A 64 -26.57 -3.69 -30.71
CA LYS A 64 -27.46 -2.67 -30.16
C LYS A 64 -28.07 -1.77 -31.24
N ILE A 65 -27.29 -1.33 -32.22
CA ILE A 65 -27.80 -0.58 -33.38
C ILE A 65 -28.72 -1.44 -34.24
N ALA A 66 -28.38 -2.71 -34.49
CA ALA A 66 -29.22 -3.64 -35.24
C ALA A 66 -30.63 -3.72 -34.65
N LYS A 67 -30.73 -3.91 -33.33
CA LYS A 67 -32.00 -3.97 -32.59
C LYS A 67 -32.81 -2.66 -32.71
N LEU A 68 -32.18 -1.49 -32.63
CA LEU A 68 -32.87 -0.20 -32.84
C LEU A 68 -33.34 -0.01 -34.29
N VAL A 69 -32.51 -0.38 -35.28
CA VAL A 69 -32.88 -0.23 -36.69
C VAL A 69 -34.01 -1.18 -37.06
N GLU A 70 -34.00 -2.41 -36.54
CA GLU A 70 -35.12 -3.35 -36.63
C GLU A 70 -36.41 -2.78 -36.02
N GLU A 71 -36.31 -2.20 -34.82
CA GLU A 71 -37.43 -1.60 -34.06
C GLU A 71 -38.07 -0.40 -34.79
N TYR A 72 -37.28 0.48 -35.42
CA TYR A 72 -37.77 1.71 -36.07
C TYR A 72 -37.97 1.61 -37.59
N GLU A 73 -37.24 0.76 -38.30
CA GLU A 73 -37.25 0.66 -39.78
C GLU A 73 -37.92 -0.64 -40.29
N GLY A 74 -38.10 -1.64 -39.42
CA GLY A 74 -38.90 -2.84 -39.65
C GLY A 74 -38.09 -4.12 -39.85
N GLU A 75 -38.81 -5.23 -40.03
CA GLU A 75 -38.25 -6.59 -40.08
C GLU A 75 -37.16 -6.75 -41.17
N GLY A 76 -35.98 -7.24 -40.77
CA GLY A 76 -34.80 -7.44 -41.61
C GLY A 76 -33.98 -6.17 -41.89
N ALA A 77 -34.28 -5.04 -41.25
CA ALA A 77 -33.47 -3.83 -41.37
C ALA A 77 -32.18 -3.90 -40.52
N GLY A 78 -32.18 -4.72 -39.46
CA GLY A 78 -31.02 -4.99 -38.60
C GLY A 78 -29.98 -5.94 -39.19
N ASP A 79 -30.34 -6.78 -40.17
CA ASP A 79 -29.57 -7.96 -40.60
C ASP A 79 -28.10 -7.64 -40.92
N LYS A 80 -27.84 -6.63 -41.76
CA LYS A 80 -26.47 -6.32 -42.20
C LYS A 80 -25.53 -5.86 -41.08
N TYR A 81 -26.06 -5.30 -40.00
CA TYR A 81 -25.25 -4.95 -38.83
C TYR A 81 -24.85 -6.20 -38.04
N VAL A 82 -25.77 -7.17 -37.91
CA VAL A 82 -25.51 -8.49 -37.29
C VAL A 82 -24.50 -9.27 -38.13
N GLU A 83 -24.70 -9.36 -39.45
CA GLU A 83 -23.76 -9.99 -40.38
C GLU A 83 -22.37 -9.34 -40.32
N THR A 84 -22.29 -8.01 -40.17
CA THR A 84 -21.01 -7.30 -40.02
C THR A 84 -20.33 -7.57 -38.67
N ALA A 85 -21.10 -7.66 -37.58
CA ALA A 85 -20.57 -8.05 -36.28
C ALA A 85 -20.03 -9.50 -36.30
N GLN A 86 -20.78 -10.43 -36.92
CA GLN A 86 -20.31 -11.81 -37.14
C GLN A 86 -19.03 -11.85 -37.98
N LEU A 87 -18.93 -11.07 -39.06
CA LEU A 87 -17.72 -11.00 -39.89
C LEU A 87 -16.49 -10.49 -39.11
N PHE A 88 -16.64 -9.57 -38.15
CA PHE A 88 -15.52 -9.16 -37.29
C PHE A 88 -15.05 -10.28 -36.35
N ILE A 89 -15.96 -11.15 -35.91
CA ILE A 89 -15.63 -12.33 -35.07
C ILE A 89 -14.96 -13.41 -35.93
N ASP A 90 -15.56 -13.77 -37.06
CA ASP A 90 -15.11 -14.86 -37.93
C ASP A 90 -13.75 -14.58 -38.61
N ARG A 91 -13.39 -13.30 -38.83
CA ARG A 91 -12.10 -12.88 -39.43
C ARG A 91 -10.91 -12.83 -38.45
N ARG A 92 -11.12 -13.10 -37.16
CA ARG A 92 -10.03 -13.17 -36.17
C ARG A 92 -9.21 -14.44 -36.34
N GLY A 93 -7.91 -14.36 -36.12
CA GLY A 93 -7.00 -15.49 -36.34
C GLY A 93 -6.75 -15.83 -37.83
N GLU A 94 -7.34 -15.09 -38.76
CA GLU A 94 -6.98 -15.18 -40.17
C GLU A 94 -5.65 -14.47 -40.45
N ASN A 95 -5.08 -14.70 -41.65
CA ASN A 95 -3.79 -14.11 -42.02
C ASN A 95 -3.91 -12.60 -42.18
N SER A 96 -3.08 -11.83 -41.45
CA SER A 96 -3.05 -10.37 -41.52
C SER A 96 -2.71 -9.81 -42.91
N SER A 97 -2.17 -10.62 -43.83
CA SER A 97 -2.01 -10.24 -45.25
C SER A 97 -3.33 -10.03 -46.00
N LEU A 98 -4.47 -10.42 -45.43
CA LEU A 98 -5.80 -10.12 -45.98
C LEU A 98 -6.26 -8.67 -45.65
N ARG A 99 -5.60 -8.02 -44.68
CA ARG A 99 -5.99 -6.71 -44.12
C ARG A 99 -5.16 -5.59 -44.78
N ASP A 100 -5.80 -4.50 -45.20
CA ASP A 100 -5.13 -3.33 -45.80
C ASP A 100 -4.07 -2.74 -44.84
N SER A 101 -4.37 -2.78 -43.54
CA SER A 101 -3.53 -2.28 -42.46
C SER A 101 -2.31 -3.18 -42.15
N GLY A 102 -2.36 -4.45 -42.54
CA GLY A 102 -1.45 -5.49 -42.06
C GLY A 102 -1.57 -5.81 -40.56
N TYR A 103 -2.61 -5.31 -39.87
CA TYR A 103 -2.79 -5.47 -38.43
C TYR A 103 -2.90 -6.94 -38.01
N TYR A 104 -2.22 -7.29 -36.92
CA TYR A 104 -2.27 -8.59 -36.27
C TYR A 104 -2.23 -8.38 -34.75
N GLY A 105 -3.34 -8.68 -34.07
CA GLY A 105 -3.50 -8.46 -32.62
C GLY A 105 -2.87 -9.57 -31.76
N GLY A 106 -2.52 -10.72 -32.36
CA GLY A 106 -1.94 -11.85 -31.63
C GLY A 106 -2.80 -12.33 -30.47
N THR A 107 -2.19 -12.74 -29.36
CA THR A 107 -2.93 -13.10 -28.14
C THR A 107 -3.56 -11.90 -27.45
N TYR A 108 -2.89 -10.75 -27.46
CA TYR A 108 -3.29 -9.55 -26.71
C TYR A 108 -4.69 -9.05 -27.07
N SER A 109 -5.09 -9.18 -28.34
CA SER A 109 -6.42 -8.80 -28.84
C SER A 109 -7.14 -9.99 -29.52
N GLN A 110 -7.04 -11.19 -28.95
CA GLN A 110 -7.81 -12.40 -29.34
C GLN A 110 -7.87 -12.61 -30.87
N ASP A 111 -6.70 -12.51 -31.53
CA ASP A 111 -6.54 -12.51 -32.99
C ASP A 111 -5.45 -13.49 -33.46
N ARG A 112 -4.93 -14.33 -32.54
CA ARG A 112 -4.00 -15.43 -32.88
C ARG A 112 -4.72 -16.67 -33.39
N THR A 113 -5.97 -16.88 -32.99
CA THR A 113 -6.70 -18.13 -33.21
C THR A 113 -8.11 -17.79 -33.67
N ALA A 114 -8.60 -18.51 -34.68
CA ALA A 114 -9.96 -18.30 -35.15
C ALA A 114 -10.94 -18.73 -34.06
N PHE A 115 -11.94 -17.89 -33.77
CA PHE A 115 -12.83 -18.00 -32.61
C PHE A 115 -13.37 -19.42 -32.39
N ALA A 116 -13.85 -20.07 -33.45
CA ALA A 116 -14.33 -21.45 -33.44
C ALA A 116 -13.35 -22.52 -32.89
N ASN A 117 -12.07 -22.18 -32.70
CA ASN A 117 -11.02 -23.04 -32.16
C ASN A 117 -10.40 -22.49 -30.85
N GLU A 118 -10.90 -21.38 -30.29
CA GLU A 118 -10.48 -20.91 -28.98
C GLU A 118 -11.01 -21.82 -27.86
N THR A 119 -10.18 -22.08 -26.85
CA THR A 119 -10.49 -22.99 -25.73
C THR A 119 -10.26 -22.38 -24.35
N SER A 120 -9.76 -21.15 -24.28
CA SER A 120 -9.48 -20.40 -23.05
C SER A 120 -9.21 -18.94 -23.40
N ALA A 121 -9.49 -18.02 -22.48
CA ALA A 121 -9.16 -16.61 -22.66
C ALA A 121 -7.65 -16.37 -22.49
N VAL A 122 -7.11 -15.49 -23.33
CA VAL A 122 -5.70 -15.09 -23.37
C VAL A 122 -5.59 -13.60 -23.69
N GLY A 123 -4.51 -12.96 -23.26
CA GLY A 123 -4.30 -11.53 -23.51
C GLY A 123 -5.23 -10.65 -22.69
N HIS A 124 -5.45 -9.42 -23.16
CA HIS A 124 -6.10 -8.36 -22.38
C HIS A 124 -7.54 -8.72 -21.98
N SER A 125 -7.87 -8.57 -20.71
CA SER A 125 -9.10 -9.12 -20.14
C SER A 125 -10.36 -8.37 -20.59
N VAL A 126 -10.37 -7.03 -20.62
CA VAL A 126 -11.52 -6.24 -21.16
C VAL A 126 -11.83 -6.61 -22.61
N ARG A 127 -10.80 -6.60 -23.48
CA ARG A 127 -10.90 -7.01 -24.88
C ARG A 127 -11.57 -8.37 -25.04
N ALA A 128 -11.08 -9.38 -24.32
CA ALA A 128 -11.66 -10.71 -24.32
C ALA A 128 -13.14 -10.71 -23.88
N MET A 129 -13.49 -10.00 -22.80
CA MET A 129 -14.87 -9.98 -22.31
C MET A 129 -15.84 -9.25 -23.25
N TYR A 130 -15.43 -8.13 -23.85
CA TYR A 130 -16.25 -7.43 -24.85
C TYR A 130 -16.38 -8.26 -26.13
N PHE A 131 -15.31 -8.96 -26.54
CA PHE A 131 -15.34 -9.90 -27.66
C PHE A 131 -16.36 -11.03 -27.44
N TYR A 132 -16.28 -11.72 -26.30
CA TYR A 132 -17.17 -12.83 -25.97
C TYR A 132 -18.60 -12.36 -25.70
N THR A 133 -18.82 -11.14 -25.18
CA THR A 133 -20.13 -10.50 -25.13
C THR A 133 -20.72 -10.34 -26.53
N GLY A 134 -19.97 -9.75 -27.47
CA GLY A 134 -20.40 -9.57 -28.86
C GLY A 134 -20.68 -10.90 -29.58
N ALA A 135 -19.84 -11.92 -29.37
CA ALA A 135 -20.07 -13.25 -29.92
C ALA A 135 -21.30 -13.95 -29.33
N THR A 136 -21.58 -13.76 -28.03
CA THR A 136 -22.80 -14.27 -27.40
C THR A 136 -24.05 -13.55 -27.91
N ASP A 137 -23.98 -12.22 -28.08
CA ASP A 137 -25.04 -11.40 -28.66
C ASP A 137 -25.35 -11.81 -30.13
N VAL A 138 -24.34 -12.16 -30.93
CA VAL A 138 -24.51 -12.74 -32.28
C VAL A 138 -25.14 -14.13 -32.23
N ALA A 139 -24.62 -15.03 -31.38
CA ALA A 139 -25.14 -16.39 -31.25
C ALA A 139 -26.63 -16.42 -30.84
N ALA A 140 -27.05 -15.48 -29.98
CA ALA A 140 -28.44 -15.35 -29.55
C ALA A 140 -29.40 -14.95 -30.70
N LEU A 141 -28.93 -14.23 -31.71
CA LEU A 141 -29.74 -13.77 -32.86
C LEU A 141 -29.75 -14.77 -34.04
N LEU A 142 -28.84 -15.73 -34.06
CA LEU A 142 -28.83 -16.77 -35.09
C LEU A 142 -29.97 -17.80 -34.88
N PRO A 143 -30.51 -18.39 -35.96
CA PRO A 143 -31.47 -19.50 -35.87
C PRO A 143 -30.91 -20.73 -35.13
N ASP A 144 -31.78 -21.50 -34.45
CA ASP A 144 -31.38 -22.66 -33.65
C ASP A 144 -30.74 -23.81 -34.46
N ASP A 145 -31.09 -23.91 -35.74
CA ASP A 145 -30.55 -24.87 -36.70
C ASP A 145 -29.29 -24.37 -37.43
N ASN A 146 -28.78 -23.17 -37.08
CA ASN A 146 -27.56 -22.61 -37.64
C ASN A 146 -26.29 -23.24 -37.05
N GLU A 147 -25.41 -23.79 -37.90
CA GLU A 147 -24.16 -24.44 -37.49
C GLU A 147 -23.17 -23.48 -36.80
N THR A 148 -23.17 -22.19 -37.18
CA THR A 148 -22.35 -21.15 -36.53
C THR A 148 -22.82 -20.88 -35.11
N LYS A 149 -24.14 -20.86 -34.85
CA LYS A 149 -24.68 -20.72 -33.49
C LYS A 149 -24.17 -21.82 -32.57
N GLN A 150 -24.28 -23.07 -33.01
CA GLN A 150 -23.80 -24.23 -32.24
C GLN A 150 -22.29 -24.17 -32.04
N THR A 151 -21.53 -23.73 -33.04
CA THR A 151 -20.08 -23.51 -32.93
C THR A 151 -19.75 -22.45 -31.87
N TYR A 152 -20.36 -21.26 -31.97
CA TYR A 152 -20.16 -20.16 -31.03
C TYR A 152 -20.54 -20.57 -29.60
N MET A 153 -21.68 -21.23 -29.40
CA MET A 153 -22.12 -21.71 -28.08
C MET A 153 -21.14 -22.73 -27.48
N ASN A 154 -20.61 -23.66 -28.26
CA ASN A 154 -19.61 -24.63 -27.77
C ASN A 154 -18.29 -23.93 -27.41
N THR A 155 -17.82 -23.01 -28.24
CA THR A 155 -16.63 -22.18 -27.98
C THR A 155 -16.82 -21.36 -26.71
N LEU A 156 -17.89 -20.56 -26.60
CA LEU A 156 -18.18 -19.71 -25.45
C LEU A 156 -18.27 -20.51 -24.15
N SER A 157 -18.94 -21.67 -24.16
CA SER A 157 -19.01 -22.54 -22.99
C SER A 157 -17.66 -23.14 -22.61
N THR A 158 -16.77 -23.40 -23.57
CA THR A 158 -15.42 -23.94 -23.32
C THR A 158 -14.50 -22.86 -22.74
N ILE A 159 -14.56 -21.64 -23.31
CA ILE A 159 -13.82 -20.48 -22.79
C ILE A 159 -14.32 -20.10 -21.40
N TRP A 160 -15.64 -20.12 -21.16
CA TRP A 160 -16.22 -19.80 -19.86
C TRP A 160 -15.74 -20.74 -18.76
N ASP A 161 -15.75 -22.06 -19.02
CA ASP A 161 -15.17 -23.05 -18.10
C ASP A 161 -13.69 -22.77 -17.79
N ALA A 162 -12.92 -22.33 -18.79
CA ALA A 162 -11.51 -22.00 -18.60
C ALA A 162 -11.26 -20.68 -17.86
N VAL A 163 -12.11 -19.68 -18.06
CA VAL A 163 -12.03 -18.41 -17.34
C VAL A 163 -12.47 -18.61 -15.90
N GLU A 164 -13.71 -19.06 -15.69
CA GLU A 164 -14.32 -19.08 -14.36
C GLU A 164 -13.62 -20.06 -13.41
N ASN A 165 -13.41 -21.30 -13.84
CA ASN A 165 -12.90 -22.35 -12.96
C ASN A 165 -11.37 -22.32 -12.78
N ARG A 166 -10.63 -21.51 -13.55
CA ARG A 166 -9.15 -21.54 -13.57
C ARG A 166 -8.44 -20.19 -13.66
N LYS A 167 -9.12 -19.08 -13.95
CA LYS A 167 -8.50 -17.74 -14.15
C LYS A 167 -9.28 -16.58 -13.53
N THR A 168 -10.26 -16.85 -12.69
CA THR A 168 -11.04 -15.86 -11.95
C THR A 168 -10.63 -15.90 -10.49
N TYR A 169 -10.35 -14.73 -9.89
CA TYR A 169 -10.08 -14.61 -8.46
C TYR A 169 -11.37 -14.76 -7.65
N ILE A 170 -11.28 -15.11 -6.36
CA ILE A 170 -12.46 -15.30 -5.49
C ILE A 170 -13.39 -14.07 -5.43
N THR A 171 -12.88 -12.87 -5.69
CA THR A 171 -13.64 -11.62 -5.78
C THR A 171 -14.50 -11.52 -7.06
N GLY A 172 -14.36 -12.45 -8.01
CA GLY A 172 -14.91 -12.37 -9.37
C GLY A 172 -14.01 -11.61 -10.36
N GLY A 173 -12.88 -11.06 -9.88
CA GLY A 173 -11.95 -10.29 -10.70
C GLY A 173 -11.17 -11.16 -11.68
N ILE A 174 -10.82 -10.57 -12.83
CA ILE A 174 -10.06 -11.23 -13.91
C ILE A 174 -8.94 -10.31 -14.42
N GLY A 175 -7.88 -10.92 -14.95
CA GLY A 175 -6.60 -10.25 -15.21
C GLY A 175 -5.59 -10.74 -14.19
N THR A 176 -4.90 -11.83 -14.52
CA THR A 176 -4.06 -12.60 -13.59
C THR A 176 -2.57 -12.36 -13.77
N THR A 177 -2.21 -11.52 -14.74
CA THR A 177 -0.85 -11.01 -14.94
C THR A 177 -0.58 -9.82 -14.03
N ALA A 178 0.70 -9.59 -13.69
CA ALA A 178 1.10 -8.48 -12.83
C ALA A 178 0.75 -7.11 -13.45
N PRO A 179 0.49 -6.06 -12.63
CA PRO A 179 0.33 -4.67 -13.09
C PRO A 179 1.52 -4.08 -13.85
N SER A 180 2.70 -4.66 -13.69
CA SER A 180 3.90 -4.35 -14.47
C SER A 180 3.93 -4.98 -15.87
N SER A 181 2.93 -5.78 -16.24
CA SER A 181 2.82 -6.36 -17.58
C SER A 181 2.08 -5.46 -18.55
N ASP A 182 2.58 -5.34 -19.79
CA ASP A 182 1.89 -4.65 -20.90
C ASP A 182 0.59 -5.36 -21.36
N SER A 183 0.10 -6.36 -20.61
CA SER A 183 -0.95 -7.28 -21.08
C SER A 183 -2.34 -6.99 -20.52
N GLU A 184 -2.44 -6.40 -19.33
CA GLU A 184 -3.72 -6.09 -18.64
C GLU A 184 -4.69 -7.29 -18.67
N GLY A 185 -4.15 -8.50 -18.44
CA GLY A 185 -4.67 -9.69 -19.11
C GLY A 185 -4.55 -11.02 -18.37
N PHE A 186 -5.05 -12.06 -19.04
CA PHE A 186 -5.03 -13.45 -18.57
C PHE A 186 -3.64 -14.08 -18.71
N GLY A 187 -3.12 -14.59 -17.59
CA GLY A 187 -1.98 -15.50 -17.52
C GLY A 187 -2.40 -16.96 -17.75
N ASP A 188 -1.60 -17.88 -17.22
CA ASP A 188 -1.83 -19.32 -17.30
C ASP A 188 -2.92 -19.81 -16.31
N ASP A 189 -3.47 -21.00 -16.57
CA ASP A 189 -4.49 -21.63 -15.73
C ASP A 189 -3.95 -21.85 -14.29
N TYR A 190 -4.75 -21.50 -13.28
CA TYR A 190 -4.48 -21.54 -11.83
C TYR A 190 -3.39 -20.60 -11.31
N VAL A 191 -2.79 -19.76 -12.16
CA VAL A 191 -1.83 -18.72 -11.71
C VAL A 191 -2.60 -17.49 -11.25
N LEU A 192 -2.77 -17.36 -9.93
CA LEU A 192 -3.54 -16.31 -9.25
C LEU A 192 -2.75 -15.70 -8.08
N PRO A 193 -1.76 -14.82 -8.34
CA PRO A 193 -1.04 -14.08 -7.29
C PRO A 193 -1.90 -12.97 -6.66
N ASN A 194 -1.94 -12.88 -5.33
CA ASN A 194 -2.83 -11.93 -4.62
C ASN A 194 -2.27 -10.49 -4.56
N ASP A 195 -0.94 -10.39 -4.44
CA ASP A 195 -0.10 -9.18 -4.38
C ASP A 195 0.13 -8.55 -5.77
N GLN A 196 -0.09 -9.33 -6.83
CA GLN A 196 0.14 -8.95 -8.22
C GLN A 196 -1.10 -9.19 -9.10
N SER A 197 -2.30 -9.22 -8.54
CA SER A 197 -3.52 -9.31 -9.33
C SER A 197 -3.78 -8.03 -10.13
N TYR A 198 -4.10 -8.13 -11.42
CA TYR A 198 -4.51 -6.95 -12.18
C TYR A 198 -5.94 -6.54 -11.84
N CYS A 199 -6.89 -7.49 -11.95
CA CYS A 199 -8.30 -7.31 -11.61
C CYS A 199 -8.87 -5.94 -12.03
N GLU A 200 -8.73 -5.57 -13.31
CA GLU A 200 -9.21 -4.27 -13.79
C GLU A 200 -10.72 -4.13 -13.58
N ILE A 201 -11.18 -2.97 -13.08
CA ILE A 201 -12.61 -2.70 -12.88
C ILE A 201 -13.39 -2.83 -14.20
N CYS A 202 -12.84 -2.39 -15.34
CA CYS A 202 -13.47 -2.62 -16.64
C CYS A 202 -13.56 -4.10 -17.02
N ALA A 203 -12.63 -4.95 -16.58
CA ALA A 203 -12.63 -6.36 -16.88
C ALA A 203 -13.67 -7.10 -16.02
N ALA A 204 -13.83 -6.73 -14.76
CA ALA A 204 -14.93 -7.17 -13.90
C ALA A 204 -16.31 -6.78 -14.49
N ILE A 205 -16.47 -5.54 -14.94
CA ILE A 205 -17.66 -5.07 -15.66
C ILE A 205 -17.87 -5.86 -16.97
N GLY A 206 -16.80 -6.12 -17.72
CA GLY A 206 -16.84 -6.97 -18.91
C GLY A 206 -17.32 -8.38 -18.61
N SER A 207 -16.83 -9.00 -17.53
CA SER A 207 -17.23 -10.32 -17.08
C SER A 207 -18.72 -10.35 -16.70
N ALA A 208 -19.20 -9.35 -15.95
CA ALA A 208 -20.62 -9.21 -15.63
C ALA A 208 -21.50 -9.04 -16.89
N ASN A 209 -21.07 -8.22 -17.86
CA ASN A 209 -21.76 -8.07 -19.14
C ASN A 209 -21.84 -9.40 -19.92
N TRP A 210 -20.71 -10.12 -20.04
CA TRP A 210 -20.68 -11.39 -20.75
C TRP A 210 -21.56 -12.44 -20.06
N ASN A 211 -21.45 -12.56 -18.73
CA ASN A 211 -22.24 -13.50 -17.96
C ASN A 211 -23.74 -13.17 -17.96
N GLN A 212 -24.14 -11.89 -18.02
CA GLN A 212 -25.53 -11.52 -18.28
C GLN A 212 -26.01 -12.07 -19.64
N ARG A 213 -25.20 -11.97 -20.70
CA ARG A 213 -25.53 -12.56 -22.02
C ARG A 213 -25.56 -14.10 -21.99
N MET A 214 -24.65 -14.74 -21.27
CA MET A 214 -24.67 -16.19 -21.07
C MET A 214 -25.92 -16.63 -20.30
N ASN A 215 -26.34 -15.90 -19.27
CA ASN A 215 -27.60 -16.16 -18.57
C ASN A 215 -28.82 -16.05 -19.50
N LEU A 216 -28.88 -14.99 -20.32
CA LEU A 216 -29.93 -14.80 -21.33
C LEU A 216 -29.99 -15.94 -22.36
N LEU A 217 -28.84 -16.49 -22.75
CA LEU A 217 -28.75 -17.52 -23.79
C LEU A 217 -28.99 -18.96 -23.27
N TYR A 218 -28.56 -19.26 -22.04
CA TYR A 218 -28.60 -20.63 -21.48
C TYR A 218 -29.66 -20.84 -20.39
N GLU A 219 -30.28 -19.77 -19.87
CA GLU A 219 -31.25 -19.83 -18.76
C GLU A 219 -30.68 -20.55 -17.50
N ASP A 220 -29.39 -20.37 -17.22
CA ASP A 220 -28.63 -21.03 -16.15
C ASP A 220 -28.10 -20.01 -15.13
N ALA A 221 -28.41 -20.25 -13.84
CA ALA A 221 -28.21 -19.29 -12.77
C ALA A 221 -26.73 -19.10 -12.40
N LYS A 222 -25.86 -20.07 -12.71
CA LYS A 222 -24.42 -19.92 -12.41
C LYS A 222 -23.81 -18.67 -13.06
N TYR A 223 -24.31 -18.27 -14.23
CA TYR A 223 -23.91 -17.04 -14.89
C TYR A 223 -24.42 -15.80 -14.13
N ALA A 224 -25.60 -15.86 -13.51
CA ALA A 224 -26.10 -14.80 -12.63
C ALA A 224 -25.36 -14.76 -11.27
N ASP A 225 -24.79 -15.88 -10.81
CA ASP A 225 -23.89 -15.92 -9.66
C ASP A 225 -22.56 -15.18 -9.96
N VAL A 226 -21.98 -15.34 -11.16
CA VAL A 226 -20.79 -14.55 -11.58
C VAL A 226 -21.09 -13.05 -11.67
N VAL A 227 -22.29 -12.68 -12.13
CA VAL A 227 -22.77 -11.29 -12.12
C VAL A 227 -22.88 -10.77 -10.68
N GLU A 228 -23.49 -11.54 -9.78
CA GLU A 228 -23.62 -11.18 -8.36
C GLU A 228 -22.25 -10.99 -7.69
N ARG A 229 -21.33 -11.94 -7.90
CA ARG A 229 -19.95 -11.91 -7.43
C ARG A 229 -19.24 -10.63 -7.87
N ASN A 230 -19.27 -10.32 -9.17
CA ASN A 230 -18.63 -9.13 -9.71
C ASN A 230 -19.25 -7.85 -9.17
N LEU A 231 -20.58 -7.72 -9.19
CA LEU A 231 -21.28 -6.53 -8.70
C LEU A 231 -20.91 -6.21 -7.25
N TYR A 232 -21.01 -7.19 -6.34
CA TYR A 232 -20.81 -6.94 -4.91
C TYR A 232 -19.34 -6.87 -4.45
N ASN A 233 -18.37 -7.22 -5.30
CA ASN A 233 -16.96 -7.31 -4.91
C ASN A 233 -16.08 -6.54 -5.90
N SER A 234 -15.64 -7.17 -7.01
CA SER A 234 -14.67 -6.59 -7.97
C SER A 234 -15.14 -5.34 -8.72
N ILE A 235 -16.43 -5.02 -8.74
CA ILE A 235 -16.94 -3.76 -9.31
C ILE A 235 -17.02 -2.68 -8.23
N LEU A 236 -17.68 -2.94 -7.10
CA LEU A 236 -17.86 -1.94 -6.04
C LEU A 236 -16.54 -1.50 -5.37
N VAL A 237 -15.55 -2.38 -5.23
CA VAL A 237 -14.22 -2.00 -4.70
C VAL A 237 -13.56 -0.87 -5.52
N GLY A 238 -13.94 -0.76 -6.79
CA GLY A 238 -13.43 0.21 -7.77
C GLY A 238 -13.69 1.67 -7.44
N THR A 239 -14.44 1.98 -6.37
CA THR A 239 -14.57 3.34 -5.83
C THR A 239 -14.57 3.35 -4.30
N ASN A 240 -14.32 4.49 -3.68
CA ASN A 240 -14.56 4.71 -2.26
C ASN A 240 -16.05 4.96 -1.99
N LEU A 241 -16.48 4.90 -0.73
CA LEU A 241 -17.89 5.07 -0.35
C LEU A 241 -18.46 6.44 -0.74
N ASP A 242 -17.64 7.50 -0.70
CA ASP A 242 -17.97 8.84 -1.20
C ASP A 242 -18.17 8.93 -2.73
N GLY A 243 -17.74 7.92 -3.49
CA GLY A 243 -17.84 7.88 -4.95
C GLY A 243 -16.95 8.89 -5.69
N ASN A 244 -15.87 9.37 -5.06
CA ASN A 244 -14.99 10.44 -5.57
C ASN A 244 -13.53 10.02 -5.83
N ARG A 245 -13.15 8.79 -5.44
CA ARG A 245 -11.86 8.16 -5.74
C ARG A 245 -12.08 6.76 -6.30
N PHE A 246 -11.14 6.28 -7.11
CA PHE A 246 -11.27 5.06 -7.90
C PHE A 246 -10.01 4.20 -7.90
N TYR A 247 -10.18 2.89 -8.13
CA TYR A 247 -9.12 2.01 -8.59
C TYR A 247 -9.20 1.80 -10.11
N TYR A 248 -8.06 1.48 -10.72
CA TYR A 248 -7.98 0.95 -12.08
C TYR A 248 -7.85 -0.58 -11.99
N SER A 249 -6.76 -1.03 -11.38
CA SER A 249 -6.45 -2.40 -10.98
C SER A 249 -6.70 -2.62 -9.49
N THR A 250 -6.97 -3.85 -9.06
CA THR A 250 -7.21 -4.15 -7.63
C THR A 250 -6.40 -5.34 -7.14
N LEU A 251 -5.94 -5.24 -5.88
CA LEU A 251 -5.15 -6.25 -5.19
C LEU A 251 -6.01 -7.05 -4.22
N LEU A 252 -5.62 -8.30 -3.97
CA LEU A 252 -6.19 -9.18 -2.94
C LEU A 252 -5.27 -9.29 -1.70
N GLU A 253 -4.04 -8.77 -1.79
CA GLU A 253 -3.05 -8.68 -0.73
C GLU A 253 -2.26 -7.37 -0.92
N VAL A 254 -2.07 -6.61 0.15
CA VAL A 254 -1.41 -5.30 0.16
C VAL A 254 -0.48 -5.26 1.36
N GLU A 255 0.83 -5.28 1.12
CA GLU A 255 1.85 -5.19 2.18
C GLU A 255 2.18 -3.74 2.58
N SER A 256 2.02 -2.80 1.64
CA SER A 256 2.20 -1.36 1.83
C SER A 256 1.27 -0.58 0.89
N GLY A 257 0.85 0.60 1.34
CA GLY A 257 -0.37 1.31 0.88
C GLY A 257 -0.64 1.34 -0.63
N ASN A 258 -1.90 1.08 -1.00
CA ASN A 258 -2.41 1.14 -2.37
C ASN A 258 -3.63 2.08 -2.40
N ALA A 259 -3.41 3.37 -2.67
CA ALA A 259 -4.44 4.41 -2.57
C ALA A 259 -5.36 4.49 -3.81
N ARG A 260 -6.62 4.91 -3.61
CA ARG A 260 -7.54 5.25 -4.71
C ARG A 260 -7.28 6.66 -5.25
N SER A 261 -7.26 6.80 -6.58
CA SER A 261 -7.02 8.06 -7.29
C SER A 261 -8.32 8.79 -7.64
N GLU A 262 -8.34 10.12 -7.61
CA GLU A 262 -9.53 10.91 -8.01
C GLU A 262 -9.87 10.71 -9.50
N TRP A 263 -8.85 10.52 -10.35
CA TRP A 263 -9.00 10.24 -11.78
C TRP A 263 -7.73 9.62 -12.36
N PHE A 264 -7.75 9.30 -13.66
CA PHE A 264 -6.62 8.72 -14.40
C PHE A 264 -6.42 9.39 -15.77
N GLY A 265 -5.21 9.32 -16.32
CA GLY A 265 -4.95 9.69 -17.72
C GLY A 265 -5.71 8.77 -18.71
N CYS A 266 -5.69 7.46 -18.45
CA CYS A 266 -6.59 6.48 -19.07
C CYS A 266 -7.79 6.24 -18.16
N ALA A 267 -8.78 7.14 -18.18
CA ALA A 267 -9.98 7.01 -17.35
C ALA A 267 -11.05 6.09 -17.99
N CYS A 268 -10.72 4.84 -18.28
CA CYS A 268 -11.70 3.82 -18.65
C CYS A 268 -12.60 3.46 -17.46
N CYS A 269 -11.99 3.18 -16.29
CA CYS A 269 -12.68 2.59 -15.14
C CYS A 269 -13.81 3.47 -14.55
N PRO A 270 -13.60 4.76 -14.22
CA PRO A 270 -14.65 5.56 -13.57
C PRO A 270 -15.95 5.74 -14.39
N PRO A 271 -15.94 6.14 -15.69
CA PRO A 271 -17.18 6.23 -16.46
C PRO A 271 -17.79 4.86 -16.77
N ASN A 272 -16.98 3.79 -16.82
CA ASN A 272 -17.48 2.42 -16.99
C ASN A 272 -18.23 1.95 -15.73
N LEU A 273 -17.71 2.27 -14.54
CA LEU A 273 -18.39 2.06 -13.25
C LEU A 273 -19.72 2.83 -13.21
N MET A 274 -19.69 4.14 -13.51
CA MET A 274 -20.88 5.00 -13.52
C MET A 274 -21.99 4.48 -14.43
N ARG A 275 -21.68 4.07 -15.68
CA ARG A 275 -22.69 3.51 -16.60
C ARG A 275 -23.22 2.15 -16.15
N THR A 276 -22.44 1.39 -15.37
CA THR A 276 -22.83 0.07 -14.86
C THR A 276 -23.80 0.22 -13.68
N ILE A 277 -23.48 1.08 -12.72
CA ILE A 277 -24.37 1.42 -11.59
C ILE A 277 -25.70 2.01 -12.11
N ALA A 278 -25.64 2.91 -13.10
CA ALA A 278 -26.83 3.50 -13.72
C ALA A 278 -27.72 2.49 -14.47
N LYS A 279 -27.22 1.28 -14.77
CA LYS A 279 -27.93 0.19 -15.46
C LYS A 279 -28.17 -1.05 -14.58
N LEU A 280 -27.99 -0.94 -13.26
CA LEU A 280 -28.09 -2.08 -12.33
C LEU A 280 -29.39 -2.91 -12.50
N SER A 281 -30.50 -2.26 -12.84
CA SER A 281 -31.79 -2.91 -13.12
C SER A 281 -31.78 -3.88 -14.30
N GLU A 282 -30.90 -3.72 -15.29
CA GLU A 282 -30.76 -4.64 -16.43
C GLU A 282 -30.24 -6.03 -16.02
N TYR A 283 -29.58 -6.16 -14.85
CA TYR A 283 -29.11 -7.44 -14.32
C TYR A 283 -30.15 -8.15 -13.44
N MET A 284 -31.16 -7.43 -12.94
CA MET A 284 -32.08 -7.93 -11.90
C MET A 284 -33.08 -8.97 -12.42
N TYR A 285 -33.60 -8.76 -13.63
CA TYR A 285 -34.65 -9.58 -14.21
C TYR A 285 -34.38 -9.90 -15.67
N THR A 286 -34.77 -11.11 -16.09
CA THR A 286 -34.82 -11.52 -17.51
C THR A 286 -36.24 -11.96 -17.83
N VAL A 287 -36.76 -11.59 -19.01
CA VAL A 287 -38.04 -12.11 -19.51
C VAL A 287 -37.82 -12.85 -20.82
N HIS A 288 -38.36 -14.07 -20.90
CA HIS A 288 -38.40 -14.86 -22.12
C HIS A 288 -39.83 -15.39 -22.33
N GLY A 289 -40.62 -14.68 -23.13
CA GLY A 289 -42.02 -15.00 -23.37
C GLY A 289 -42.86 -14.93 -22.10
N ASP A 290 -43.34 -16.08 -21.63
CA ASP A 290 -44.11 -16.28 -20.39
C ASP A 290 -43.24 -16.75 -19.21
N LYS A 291 -41.92 -16.63 -19.30
CA LYS A 291 -40.97 -16.84 -18.19
C LYS A 291 -40.41 -15.52 -17.69
N LEU A 292 -40.40 -15.33 -16.37
CA LEU A 292 -39.74 -14.23 -15.66
C LEU A 292 -38.67 -14.79 -14.72
N TYR A 293 -37.41 -14.49 -14.99
CA TYR A 293 -36.28 -14.85 -14.14
C TYR A 293 -35.99 -13.72 -13.15
N VAL A 294 -35.85 -14.08 -11.88
CA VAL A 294 -35.39 -13.20 -10.80
C VAL A 294 -33.92 -13.55 -10.53
N ASN A 295 -33.03 -12.67 -10.98
CA ASN A 295 -31.59 -12.90 -10.99
C ASN A 295 -30.87 -12.20 -9.83
N GLN A 296 -31.23 -10.97 -9.48
CA GLN A 296 -30.58 -10.25 -8.38
C GLN A 296 -31.58 -9.81 -7.31
N TYR A 297 -31.16 -9.97 -6.06
CA TYR A 297 -31.91 -9.58 -4.86
C TYR A 297 -31.44 -8.20 -4.43
N ILE A 298 -32.21 -7.18 -4.80
CA ILE A 298 -31.91 -5.77 -4.55
C ILE A 298 -33.24 -5.07 -4.29
N GLY A 299 -33.31 -4.26 -3.22
CA GLY A 299 -34.50 -3.47 -2.90
C GLY A 299 -34.88 -2.56 -4.08
N SER A 300 -36.10 -2.72 -4.60
CA SER A 300 -36.49 -2.09 -5.87
C SER A 300 -38.01 -1.95 -6.00
N ASP A 301 -38.43 -0.95 -6.79
CA ASP A 301 -39.81 -0.81 -7.26
C ASP A 301 -39.77 -0.55 -8.77
N GLY A 302 -40.36 -1.44 -9.57
CA GLY A 302 -40.24 -1.41 -11.02
C GLY A 302 -41.23 -2.31 -11.73
N SER A 303 -41.12 -2.42 -13.06
CA SER A 303 -42.03 -3.23 -13.87
C SER A 303 -41.35 -3.85 -15.07
N VAL A 304 -41.78 -5.07 -15.42
CA VAL A 304 -41.34 -5.83 -16.60
C VAL A 304 -42.53 -6.18 -17.49
N ASN A 305 -42.32 -6.41 -18.78
CA ASN A 305 -43.38 -6.88 -19.69
C ASN A 305 -43.28 -8.40 -19.88
N VAL A 306 -44.27 -9.15 -19.37
CA VAL A 306 -44.34 -10.62 -19.49
C VAL A 306 -45.45 -10.99 -20.46
N ASP A 307 -45.08 -11.49 -21.65
CA ASP A 307 -45.97 -11.83 -22.77
C ASP A 307 -47.11 -10.78 -22.95
N GLY A 308 -46.71 -9.54 -23.25
CA GLY A 308 -47.60 -8.41 -23.50
C GLY A 308 -48.27 -7.79 -22.27
N THR A 309 -48.02 -8.31 -21.06
CA THR A 309 -48.62 -7.82 -19.82
C THR A 309 -47.58 -7.13 -18.95
N GLU A 310 -47.84 -5.88 -18.58
CA GLU A 310 -47.03 -5.17 -17.59
C GLU A 310 -47.20 -5.81 -16.21
N VAL A 311 -46.09 -6.20 -15.59
CA VAL A 311 -46.03 -6.78 -14.24
C VAL A 311 -45.15 -5.88 -13.39
N ALA A 312 -45.76 -5.15 -12.46
CA ALA A 312 -45.02 -4.44 -11.44
C ALA A 312 -44.50 -5.43 -10.39
N ILE A 313 -43.27 -5.19 -9.93
CA ILE A 313 -42.58 -6.02 -8.94
C ILE A 313 -41.87 -5.07 -7.98
N THR A 314 -42.19 -5.20 -6.69
CA THR A 314 -41.52 -4.47 -5.62
C THR A 314 -40.75 -5.48 -4.76
N GLN A 315 -39.43 -5.37 -4.70
CA GLN A 315 -38.59 -6.14 -3.76
C GLN A 315 -38.33 -5.33 -2.47
N GLU A 316 -38.63 -5.94 -1.33
CA GLU A 316 -38.29 -5.46 0.02
C GLU A 316 -37.30 -6.45 0.64
N THR A 317 -36.05 -6.04 0.87
CA THR A 317 -34.98 -6.88 1.41
C THR A 317 -33.83 -6.06 1.99
N ASN A 318 -33.09 -6.63 2.94
CA ASN A 318 -31.81 -6.13 3.45
C ASN A 318 -30.60 -6.87 2.81
N TYR A 319 -30.80 -7.63 1.73
CA TYR A 319 -29.72 -8.23 0.95
C TYR A 319 -28.73 -7.13 0.49
N PRO A 320 -27.40 -7.32 0.61
CA PRO A 320 -26.68 -8.58 0.86
C PRO A 320 -26.47 -8.95 2.34
N TRP A 321 -26.98 -8.18 3.30
CA TRP A 321 -26.76 -8.40 4.73
C TRP A 321 -27.64 -9.50 5.32
N GLU A 322 -28.85 -9.66 4.80
CA GLU A 322 -29.79 -10.71 5.21
C GLU A 322 -30.36 -11.44 3.98
N GLY A 323 -30.60 -12.75 4.12
CA GLY A 323 -31.17 -13.57 3.05
C GLY A 323 -32.70 -13.57 2.97
N SER A 324 -33.37 -12.67 3.69
CA SER A 324 -34.82 -12.50 3.67
C SER A 324 -35.23 -11.57 2.52
N VAL A 325 -36.04 -12.06 1.58
CA VAL A 325 -36.52 -11.29 0.43
C VAL A 325 -38.03 -11.40 0.34
N LYS A 326 -38.73 -10.27 0.29
CA LYS A 326 -40.17 -10.20 0.01
C LYS A 326 -40.39 -9.52 -1.33
N MET A 327 -41.12 -10.16 -2.24
CA MET A 327 -41.48 -9.61 -3.54
C MET A 327 -43.00 -9.51 -3.67
N THR A 328 -43.52 -8.30 -3.90
CA THR A 328 -44.93 -8.08 -4.23
C THR A 328 -45.09 -8.08 -5.74
N VAL A 329 -46.03 -8.86 -6.27
CA VAL A 329 -46.23 -9.08 -7.71
C VAL A 329 -47.57 -8.50 -8.14
N ASP A 330 -47.53 -7.45 -8.96
CA ASP A 330 -48.67 -6.62 -9.34
C ASP A 330 -48.87 -6.60 -10.88
N PRO A 331 -49.38 -7.69 -11.49
CA PRO A 331 -49.69 -7.71 -12.91
C PRO A 331 -50.91 -6.81 -13.23
N ALA A 332 -50.83 -6.07 -14.34
CA ALA A 332 -51.89 -5.17 -14.80
C ALA A 332 -53.23 -5.88 -15.10
N ALA A 333 -53.19 -7.19 -15.35
CA ALA A 333 -54.32 -8.10 -15.36
C ALA A 333 -53.86 -9.50 -14.91
N ASP A 334 -54.75 -10.33 -14.33
CA ASP A 334 -54.47 -11.73 -13.95
C ASP A 334 -53.78 -12.47 -15.13
N LYS A 335 -52.52 -12.89 -14.95
CA LYS A 335 -51.65 -13.45 -16.01
C LYS A 335 -51.04 -14.77 -15.55
N ALA A 336 -51.10 -15.80 -16.40
CA ALA A 336 -50.31 -17.01 -16.21
C ALA A 336 -48.89 -16.79 -16.74
N PHE A 337 -47.88 -17.05 -15.89
CA PHE A 337 -46.46 -17.03 -16.26
C PHE A 337 -45.63 -17.79 -15.22
N ALA A 338 -44.47 -18.30 -15.63
CA ALA A 338 -43.52 -18.98 -14.76
C ALA A 338 -42.51 -17.99 -14.17
N MET A 339 -42.51 -17.83 -12.85
CA MET A 339 -41.44 -17.10 -12.15
C MET A 339 -40.30 -18.08 -11.81
N LYS A 340 -39.11 -17.83 -12.34
CA LYS A 340 -37.88 -18.60 -12.12
C LYS A 340 -37.03 -17.86 -11.08
N ILE A 341 -36.98 -18.36 -9.85
CA ILE A 341 -36.32 -17.73 -8.70
C ILE A 341 -34.92 -18.32 -8.54
N ARG A 342 -33.84 -17.52 -8.62
CA ARG A 342 -32.46 -18.00 -8.45
C ARG A 342 -32.23 -18.52 -7.03
N ILE A 343 -31.64 -19.70 -6.92
CA ILE A 343 -31.00 -20.18 -5.69
C ILE A 343 -29.50 -19.94 -5.87
N PRO A 344 -28.89 -18.97 -5.16
CA PRO A 344 -27.48 -18.63 -5.34
C PRO A 344 -26.55 -19.83 -5.15
N GLY A 345 -25.51 -19.96 -5.98
CA GLY A 345 -24.53 -21.06 -5.89
C GLY A 345 -23.94 -21.25 -4.50
N TRP A 346 -23.64 -20.17 -3.79
CA TRP A 346 -23.04 -20.17 -2.45
C TRP A 346 -23.91 -20.84 -1.36
N ILE A 347 -25.20 -21.09 -1.61
CA ILE A 347 -26.05 -21.92 -0.74
C ILE A 347 -25.56 -23.37 -0.69
N ASP A 348 -24.96 -23.87 -1.78
CA ASP A 348 -24.44 -25.24 -1.85
C ASP A 348 -23.07 -25.39 -1.14
N GLU A 349 -22.42 -24.29 -0.75
CA GLU A 349 -21.08 -24.25 -0.12
C GLU A 349 -21.12 -24.27 1.42
N GLN A 350 -22.24 -23.89 2.03
CA GLN A 350 -22.41 -23.81 3.49
C GLN A 350 -23.09 -25.06 4.08
N GLU A 351 -23.22 -25.17 5.41
CA GLU A 351 -23.86 -26.34 6.04
C GLU A 351 -25.38 -26.31 5.87
N ASN A 352 -26.01 -25.17 6.18
CA ASN A 352 -27.45 -25.03 6.02
C ASN A 352 -27.84 -24.64 4.59
N LYS A 353 -28.28 -25.64 3.81
CA LYS A 353 -28.72 -25.47 2.42
C LYS A 353 -30.24 -25.20 2.29
N THR A 354 -30.92 -24.89 3.40
CA THR A 354 -32.39 -24.83 3.46
C THR A 354 -32.93 -23.48 3.02
N VAL A 355 -33.21 -23.31 1.72
CA VAL A 355 -33.95 -22.14 1.22
C VAL A 355 -35.46 -22.41 1.31
N THR A 356 -36.21 -21.47 1.90
CA THR A 356 -37.68 -21.55 2.00
C THR A 356 -38.32 -20.52 1.08
N ILE A 357 -39.14 -20.97 0.13
CA ILE A 357 -39.94 -20.10 -0.75
C ILE A 357 -41.42 -20.26 -0.42
N LYS A 358 -42.15 -19.16 -0.24
CA LYS A 358 -43.61 -19.15 -0.05
C LYS A 358 -44.26 -18.18 -1.02
N VAL A 359 -45.50 -18.47 -1.43
CA VAL A 359 -46.36 -17.52 -2.12
C VAL A 359 -47.69 -17.42 -1.38
N ASN A 360 -48.06 -16.22 -0.93
CA ASN A 360 -49.21 -15.97 -0.06
C ASN A 360 -49.22 -16.91 1.16
N ASP A 361 -48.14 -16.89 1.94
CA ASP A 361 -47.87 -17.73 3.12
C ASP A 361 -47.84 -19.25 2.88
N THR A 362 -48.02 -19.72 1.64
CA THR A 362 -48.01 -21.14 1.27
C THR A 362 -46.66 -21.53 0.70
N GLU A 363 -45.96 -22.47 1.34
CA GLU A 363 -44.68 -22.99 0.87
C GLU A 363 -44.78 -23.62 -0.53
N VAL A 364 -43.80 -23.32 -1.39
CA VAL A 364 -43.66 -23.90 -2.72
C VAL A 364 -42.57 -24.97 -2.68
N THR A 365 -42.92 -26.18 -3.11
CA THR A 365 -41.97 -27.27 -3.34
C THR A 365 -41.70 -27.38 -4.83
N GLY A 366 -40.44 -27.18 -5.24
CA GLY A 366 -39.98 -27.37 -6.62
C GLY A 366 -38.52 -27.83 -6.64
N GLU A 367 -38.12 -28.56 -7.67
CA GLU A 367 -36.72 -28.94 -7.87
C GLU A 367 -35.92 -27.76 -8.45
N LYS A 368 -34.61 -27.71 -8.13
CA LYS A 368 -33.66 -26.70 -8.62
C LYS A 368 -33.22 -27.11 -10.04
N GLU A 369 -33.75 -26.46 -11.07
CA GLU A 369 -33.38 -26.66 -12.47
C GLU A 369 -32.45 -25.52 -12.92
N ASN A 370 -31.22 -25.85 -13.34
CA ASN A 370 -30.18 -24.87 -13.72
C ASN A 370 -30.04 -23.71 -12.70
N GLY A 371 -30.10 -24.04 -11.40
CA GLY A 371 -30.03 -23.07 -10.31
C GLY A 371 -31.31 -22.27 -10.02
N TYR A 372 -32.42 -22.50 -10.74
CA TYR A 372 -33.70 -21.84 -10.49
C TYR A 372 -34.75 -22.77 -9.89
N VAL A 373 -35.56 -22.27 -8.95
CA VAL A 373 -36.84 -22.89 -8.55
C VAL A 373 -37.98 -22.24 -9.34
N THR A 374 -38.87 -23.05 -9.91
CA THR A 374 -39.95 -22.57 -10.78
C THR A 374 -41.27 -22.45 -10.03
N VAL A 375 -41.90 -21.27 -10.10
CA VAL A 375 -43.25 -20.98 -9.62
C VAL A 375 -44.15 -20.66 -10.81
N ASP A 376 -44.73 -21.69 -11.41
CA ASP A 376 -45.68 -21.57 -12.53
C ASP A 376 -47.13 -21.50 -12.01
N ARG A 377 -47.77 -20.34 -12.20
CA ARG A 377 -49.14 -20.06 -11.74
C ARG A 377 -49.77 -18.89 -12.48
N THR A 378 -51.08 -18.70 -12.26
CA THR A 378 -51.72 -17.40 -12.49
C THR A 378 -51.38 -16.45 -11.35
N TRP A 379 -50.70 -15.37 -11.67
CA TRP A 379 -50.37 -14.27 -10.76
C TRP A 379 -51.48 -13.22 -10.78
N LYS A 380 -51.70 -12.61 -9.61
CA LYS A 380 -52.72 -11.58 -9.38
C LYS A 380 -52.13 -10.41 -8.62
N LYS A 381 -52.75 -9.24 -8.78
CA LYS A 381 -52.39 -8.05 -8.02
C LYS A 381 -52.40 -8.33 -6.50
N GLY A 382 -51.29 -8.08 -5.84
CA GLY A 382 -51.06 -8.31 -4.42
C GLY A 382 -50.64 -9.73 -4.06
N ASP A 383 -50.27 -10.59 -5.04
CA ASP A 383 -49.59 -11.85 -4.73
C ASP A 383 -48.19 -11.54 -4.16
N VAL A 384 -47.82 -12.18 -3.05
CA VAL A 384 -46.53 -11.95 -2.38
C VAL A 384 -45.71 -13.23 -2.38
N VAL A 385 -44.47 -13.14 -2.84
CA VAL A 385 -43.43 -14.16 -2.71
C VAL A 385 -42.54 -13.79 -1.52
N THR A 386 -42.22 -14.76 -0.65
CA THR A 386 -41.18 -14.60 0.38
C THR A 386 -40.12 -15.68 0.22
N ILE A 387 -38.86 -15.30 0.26
CA ILE A 387 -37.70 -16.18 0.17
C ILE A 387 -36.89 -15.98 1.45
N GLU A 388 -36.53 -17.08 2.11
CA GLU A 388 -35.61 -17.08 3.25
C GLU A 388 -34.38 -17.90 2.88
N MET A 389 -33.22 -17.25 2.81
CA MET A 389 -31.92 -17.85 2.53
C MET A 389 -31.04 -17.78 3.80
N PRO A 390 -30.53 -18.91 4.33
CA PRO A 390 -29.51 -18.89 5.37
C PRO A 390 -28.22 -18.25 4.84
N MET A 391 -27.53 -17.44 5.66
CA MET A 391 -26.26 -16.79 5.32
C MET A 391 -25.24 -17.06 6.43
N GLU A 392 -24.48 -18.14 6.27
CA GLU A 392 -23.43 -18.55 7.20
C GLU A 392 -22.10 -17.86 6.85
N VAL A 393 -21.19 -17.74 7.83
CA VAL A 393 -19.80 -17.37 7.57
C VAL A 393 -19.11 -18.62 7.01
N ARG A 394 -18.63 -18.53 5.77
CA ARG A 394 -17.87 -19.59 5.10
C ARG A 394 -16.37 -19.33 5.23
N LYS A 395 -15.61 -20.41 5.41
CA LYS A 395 -14.15 -20.45 5.32
C LYS A 395 -13.80 -21.23 4.05
N THR A 396 -13.48 -20.53 2.98
CA THR A 396 -13.28 -21.13 1.65
C THR A 396 -11.79 -21.35 1.40
N GLU A 397 -11.42 -22.53 0.91
CA GLU A 397 -10.07 -22.84 0.41
C GLU A 397 -10.05 -22.80 -1.13
N ALA A 398 -8.90 -22.49 -1.73
CA ALA A 398 -8.74 -22.51 -3.18
C ALA A 398 -8.64 -23.95 -3.73
N ASP A 399 -8.80 -24.13 -5.05
CA ASP A 399 -8.44 -25.40 -5.69
C ASP A 399 -6.93 -25.68 -5.48
N PRO A 400 -6.51 -26.92 -5.13
CA PRO A 400 -5.11 -27.23 -4.84
C PRO A 400 -4.10 -26.95 -5.98
N HIS A 401 -4.53 -26.70 -7.21
CA HIS A 401 -3.64 -26.24 -8.28
C HIS A 401 -3.26 -24.75 -8.16
N VAL A 402 -4.01 -23.96 -7.37
CA VAL A 402 -3.72 -22.55 -7.06
C VAL A 402 -2.72 -22.49 -5.91
N THR A 403 -1.47 -22.85 -6.19
CA THR A 403 -0.42 -23.02 -5.16
C THR A 403 -0.08 -21.74 -4.39
N THR A 404 -0.45 -20.57 -4.90
CA THR A 404 -0.34 -19.27 -4.19
C THR A 404 -1.21 -19.20 -2.94
N ASN A 405 -2.26 -20.02 -2.86
CA ASN A 405 -3.23 -20.06 -1.76
C ASN A 405 -3.24 -21.40 -1.01
N GLU A 406 -2.20 -22.24 -1.18
CA GLU A 406 -2.08 -23.50 -0.44
C GLU A 406 -2.00 -23.22 1.07
N GLY A 407 -2.82 -23.93 1.86
CA GLY A 407 -2.90 -23.74 3.31
C GLY A 407 -3.55 -22.42 3.76
N ARG A 408 -4.14 -21.63 2.85
CA ARG A 408 -4.85 -20.38 3.17
C ARG A 408 -6.37 -20.52 3.02
N ILE A 409 -7.11 -19.73 3.81
CA ILE A 409 -8.57 -19.57 3.70
C ILE A 409 -8.96 -18.11 3.43
N VAL A 410 -10.13 -17.93 2.84
CA VAL A 410 -10.84 -16.64 2.74
C VAL A 410 -12.17 -16.70 3.47
N LEU A 411 -12.59 -15.56 4.04
CA LEU A 411 -13.87 -15.41 4.72
C LEU A 411 -14.93 -14.86 3.77
N GLU A 412 -16.10 -15.49 3.77
CA GLU A 412 -17.23 -15.07 2.94
C GLU A 412 -18.56 -15.15 3.70
N ARG A 413 -19.53 -14.32 3.32
CA ARG A 413 -20.90 -14.44 3.81
C ARG A 413 -21.89 -13.95 2.76
N GLY A 414 -22.86 -14.81 2.41
CA GLY A 414 -23.71 -14.57 1.24
C GLY A 414 -22.85 -14.33 -0.02
N PRO A 415 -23.10 -13.26 -0.79
CA PRO A 415 -22.32 -12.90 -1.98
C PRO A 415 -21.04 -12.08 -1.70
N ILE A 416 -20.71 -11.78 -0.43
CA ILE A 416 -19.63 -10.87 -0.04
C ILE A 416 -18.35 -11.63 0.33
N VAL A 417 -17.21 -11.30 -0.29
CA VAL A 417 -15.85 -11.60 0.19
C VAL A 417 -15.48 -10.59 1.27
N TYR A 418 -14.83 -11.06 2.33
CA TYR A 418 -14.32 -10.23 3.40
C TYR A 418 -12.80 -10.13 3.32
N CYS A 419 -12.27 -9.05 3.88
CA CYS A 419 -10.85 -8.76 3.98
C CYS A 419 -10.48 -8.30 5.40
N MET A 420 -9.22 -8.52 5.75
CA MET A 420 -8.58 -8.07 6.98
C MET A 420 -7.71 -6.87 6.62
N GLU A 421 -8.22 -5.66 6.82
CA GLU A 421 -7.40 -4.45 6.70
C GLU A 421 -6.80 -4.04 8.05
N LYS A 422 -5.67 -3.31 8.04
CA LYS A 422 -4.99 -2.89 9.27
C LYS A 422 -5.86 -1.94 10.11
N ALA A 423 -6.62 -1.08 9.44
CA ALA A 423 -7.66 -0.27 10.06
C ALA A 423 -8.66 -1.12 10.86
N GLY A 424 -8.93 -0.75 12.11
CA GLY A 424 -9.76 -1.53 13.05
C GLY A 424 -8.99 -2.65 13.73
N ASN A 425 -8.29 -3.52 12.98
CA ASN A 425 -7.53 -4.62 13.56
C ASN A 425 -6.36 -4.15 14.45
N ALA A 426 -5.62 -3.11 14.05
CA ALA A 426 -4.56 -2.54 14.87
C ALA A 426 -5.09 -1.97 16.20
N GLN A 427 -6.30 -1.40 16.21
CA GLN A 427 -6.94 -0.88 17.44
C GLN A 427 -7.49 -1.99 18.33
N MET A 428 -7.82 -3.15 17.76
CA MET A 428 -8.29 -4.33 18.51
C MET A 428 -7.16 -5.17 19.11
N ASN A 429 -5.91 -4.91 18.72
CA ASN A 429 -4.71 -5.65 19.12
C ASN A 429 -3.58 -4.67 19.52
N GLU A 430 -3.91 -3.67 20.35
CA GLU A 430 -2.97 -2.60 20.77
C GLU A 430 -1.74 -3.11 21.56
N ASP A 431 -1.79 -4.36 22.02
CA ASP A 431 -0.71 -5.09 22.70
C ASP A 431 0.27 -5.80 21.74
N ILE A 432 -0.02 -5.80 20.44
CA ILE A 432 0.86 -6.29 19.37
C ILE A 432 1.59 -5.11 18.73
N GLU A 433 2.85 -4.92 19.11
CA GLU A 433 3.74 -3.94 18.49
C GLU A 433 3.94 -4.23 16.99
N GLU A 434 3.94 -3.19 16.16
CA GLU A 434 3.98 -3.26 14.69
C GLU A 434 2.93 -4.20 14.06
N PHE A 435 1.71 -4.27 14.64
CA PHE A 435 0.61 -5.10 14.15
C PHE A 435 0.42 -5.05 12.62
N SER A 436 0.38 -6.23 12.01
CA SER A 436 0.15 -6.45 10.58
C SER A 436 -0.93 -7.52 10.37
N PRO A 437 -2.01 -7.25 9.59
CA PRO A 437 -3.04 -8.26 9.31
C PRO A 437 -2.52 -9.42 8.44
N LEU A 438 -1.32 -9.30 7.85
CA LEU A 438 -0.66 -10.37 7.08
C LEU A 438 -0.30 -11.58 7.95
N ASN A 439 -0.09 -11.35 9.25
CA ASN A 439 0.38 -12.34 10.21
C ASN A 439 -0.77 -13.08 10.92
N PHE A 440 -2.03 -12.82 10.57
CA PHE A 440 -3.14 -13.59 11.10
C PHE A 440 -3.05 -15.07 10.66
N VAL A 441 -3.41 -15.96 11.58
CA VAL A 441 -3.56 -17.40 11.34
C VAL A 441 -4.91 -17.83 11.88
N ILE A 442 -5.79 -18.35 11.03
CA ILE A 442 -7.17 -18.68 11.40
C ILE A 442 -7.31 -20.19 11.61
N PRO A 443 -7.62 -20.66 12.83
CA PRO A 443 -8.07 -22.03 13.07
C PRO A 443 -9.27 -22.41 12.19
N ARG A 444 -9.22 -23.57 11.52
CA ARG A 444 -10.38 -24.09 10.78
C ARG A 444 -11.59 -24.26 11.70
N ALA A 445 -11.37 -24.63 12.96
CA ALA A 445 -12.39 -24.78 13.99
C ALA A 445 -12.90 -23.48 14.65
N SER A 446 -12.30 -22.30 14.41
CA SER A 446 -12.71 -21.07 15.13
C SER A 446 -14.17 -20.68 14.86
N GLU A 447 -14.92 -20.36 15.92
CA GLU A 447 -16.27 -19.80 15.80
C GLU A 447 -16.17 -18.30 15.48
N LEU A 448 -16.54 -17.91 14.26
CA LEU A 448 -16.57 -16.52 13.81
C LEU A 448 -18.00 -15.99 13.77
N LYS A 449 -18.19 -14.75 14.23
CA LYS A 449 -19.50 -14.12 14.38
C LYS A 449 -19.68 -13.00 13.35
N ALA A 450 -20.77 -13.08 12.57
CA ALA A 450 -21.22 -11.97 11.73
C ALA A 450 -22.19 -11.04 12.49
N GLU A 451 -22.00 -9.72 12.41
CA GLU A 451 -22.89 -8.72 13.01
C GLU A 451 -23.00 -7.47 12.14
N TYR A 452 -24.21 -6.92 11.99
CA TYR A 452 -24.42 -5.64 11.28
C TYR A 452 -24.05 -4.44 12.15
N LYS A 453 -23.29 -3.51 11.60
CA LYS A 453 -22.79 -2.29 12.24
C LYS A 453 -23.22 -1.08 11.43
N GLU A 454 -24.23 -0.35 11.92
CA GLU A 454 -24.78 0.85 11.27
C GLU A 454 -23.74 1.98 11.17
N ASP A 455 -22.91 2.15 12.21
CA ASP A 455 -21.89 3.21 12.31
C ASP A 455 -20.50 2.83 11.75
N LEU A 456 -20.40 1.78 10.94
CA LEU A 456 -19.13 1.32 10.31
C LEU A 456 -19.30 1.25 8.79
N LEU A 457 -18.45 1.97 8.05
CA LEU A 457 -18.30 1.90 6.59
C LEU A 457 -19.64 2.05 5.84
N ASP A 458 -20.43 3.07 6.21
CA ASP A 458 -21.81 3.33 5.72
C ASP A 458 -22.81 2.17 5.93
N GLY A 459 -22.54 1.31 6.91
CA GLY A 459 -23.47 0.27 7.36
C GLY A 459 -23.16 -1.10 6.74
N VAL A 460 -22.18 -1.81 7.31
CA VAL A 460 -21.76 -3.15 6.86
C VAL A 460 -22.07 -4.25 7.86
N VAL A 461 -22.11 -5.51 7.40
CA VAL A 461 -21.83 -6.65 8.29
C VAL A 461 -20.32 -6.76 8.45
N GLU A 462 -19.83 -6.86 9.69
CA GLU A 462 -18.46 -7.29 10.01
C GLU A 462 -18.46 -8.79 10.38
N ILE A 463 -17.29 -9.43 10.28
CA ILE A 463 -17.03 -10.75 10.86
C ILE A 463 -15.95 -10.60 11.93
N THR A 464 -16.24 -11.03 13.15
CA THR A 464 -15.30 -10.94 14.29
C THR A 464 -15.10 -12.27 14.99
N GLY A 465 -13.97 -12.43 15.67
CA GLY A 465 -13.68 -13.62 16.47
C GLY A 465 -12.24 -13.64 16.99
N ASP A 466 -11.90 -14.71 17.71
CA ASP A 466 -10.56 -14.96 18.22
C ASP A 466 -9.78 -15.81 17.19
N VAL A 467 -8.54 -15.42 16.93
CA VAL A 467 -7.63 -16.05 15.96
C VAL A 467 -6.21 -16.15 16.54
N MET A 468 -5.33 -16.87 15.85
CA MET A 468 -3.90 -16.87 16.15
C MET A 468 -3.21 -15.74 15.37
N TYR A 469 -2.04 -15.33 15.85
CA TYR A 469 -1.17 -14.35 15.21
C TYR A 469 0.27 -14.84 15.24
N ASP A 470 0.92 -14.84 14.09
CA ASP A 470 2.33 -15.20 13.95
C ASP A 470 3.22 -13.99 14.29
N ASP A 471 3.82 -14.01 15.48
CA ASP A 471 4.84 -13.05 15.92
C ASP A 471 6.26 -13.62 15.81
N GLY A 472 6.45 -14.72 15.08
CA GLY A 472 7.72 -15.45 14.95
C GLY A 472 8.11 -16.30 16.17
N SER A 473 7.24 -16.39 17.19
CA SER A 473 7.42 -17.28 18.33
C SER A 473 6.85 -18.68 18.07
N VAL A 474 7.28 -19.68 18.86
CA VAL A 474 6.97 -21.11 18.60
C VAL A 474 5.46 -21.42 18.55
N ASN A 475 4.64 -20.72 19.33
CA ASN A 475 3.18 -20.91 19.35
C ASN A 475 2.39 -19.64 18.97
N GLY A 476 3.06 -18.59 18.50
CA GLY A 476 2.44 -17.28 18.22
C GLY A 476 1.76 -16.64 19.44
N LYS A 477 0.77 -15.79 19.16
CA LYS A 477 -0.11 -15.11 20.14
C LYS A 477 -1.58 -15.31 19.81
N LEU A 478 -2.45 -15.08 20.80
CA LEU A 478 -3.88 -14.87 20.58
C LEU A 478 -4.11 -13.46 20.04
N ALA A 479 -5.00 -13.30 19.06
CA ALA A 479 -5.40 -12.00 18.52
C ALA A 479 -6.91 -11.92 18.26
N LYS A 480 -7.42 -10.70 18.14
CA LYS A 480 -8.81 -10.38 17.79
C LYS A 480 -8.91 -10.01 16.32
N LEU A 481 -9.79 -10.69 15.59
CA LEU A 481 -10.08 -10.45 14.19
C LEU A 481 -11.27 -9.50 14.03
N GLN A 482 -11.13 -8.52 13.14
CA GLN A 482 -12.23 -7.86 12.41
C GLN A 482 -11.98 -8.03 10.91
N ALA A 483 -12.92 -8.68 10.22
CA ALA A 483 -12.95 -8.69 8.76
C ALA A 483 -14.15 -7.87 8.26
N VAL A 484 -13.92 -7.03 7.25
CA VAL A 484 -14.92 -6.14 6.63
C VAL A 484 -15.12 -6.52 5.16
N PRO A 485 -16.25 -6.16 4.52
CA PRO A 485 -16.48 -6.44 3.09
C PRO A 485 -15.33 -5.91 2.23
N TYR A 486 -14.83 -6.73 1.31
CA TYR A 486 -13.69 -6.36 0.44
C TYR A 486 -13.93 -5.06 -0.33
N TYR A 487 -15.15 -4.79 -0.79
CA TYR A 487 -15.45 -3.54 -1.50
C TYR A 487 -15.21 -2.28 -0.63
N ALA A 488 -15.33 -2.40 0.70
CA ALA A 488 -15.23 -1.31 1.65
C ALA A 488 -13.81 -1.08 2.18
N TRP A 489 -12.82 -1.91 1.80
CA TRP A 489 -11.43 -1.72 2.21
C TRP A 489 -10.88 -0.36 1.75
N ASN A 490 -9.90 0.17 2.50
CA ASN A 490 -9.27 1.46 2.24
C ASN A 490 -10.25 2.65 2.16
N ASN A 491 -11.28 2.66 3.00
CA ASN A 491 -12.07 3.85 3.32
C ASN A 491 -11.68 4.44 4.68
N ARG A 492 -10.79 3.78 5.42
CA ARG A 492 -10.22 4.19 6.71
C ARG A 492 -8.72 4.47 6.58
N GLY A 493 -8.12 5.05 7.62
CA GLY A 493 -6.68 5.03 7.85
C GLY A 493 -6.27 3.90 8.80
N ASP A 494 -4.96 3.68 8.97
CA ASP A 494 -4.43 2.69 9.94
C ASP A 494 -4.91 2.90 11.38
N ASP A 495 -5.29 4.14 11.73
CA ASP A 495 -5.87 4.53 13.01
C ASP A 495 -7.35 4.12 13.17
N GLY A 496 -7.95 3.53 12.14
CA GLY A 496 -9.36 3.14 12.09
C GLY A 496 -10.32 4.28 11.72
N VAL A 497 -9.84 5.49 11.45
CA VAL A 497 -10.69 6.66 11.18
C VAL A 497 -11.16 6.68 9.72
N GLU A 498 -12.47 6.77 9.54
CA GLU A 498 -13.12 6.82 8.22
C GLU A 498 -12.84 8.11 7.45
N GLY A 499 -12.91 8.01 6.12
CA GLY A 499 -12.65 9.11 5.18
C GLY A 499 -11.17 9.32 4.82
N GLN A 500 -10.21 8.73 5.55
CA GLN A 500 -8.78 8.94 5.26
C GLN A 500 -8.31 8.26 3.96
N ASN A 501 -8.91 7.12 3.58
CA ASN A 501 -8.56 6.34 2.39
C ASN A 501 -7.05 5.97 2.32
N SER A 502 -6.46 5.60 3.47
CA SER A 502 -5.02 5.38 3.64
C SER A 502 -4.68 4.19 4.56
N SER A 503 -5.48 3.13 4.50
CA SER A 503 -5.24 1.84 5.17
C SER A 503 -4.04 1.17 4.51
N SER A 504 -2.94 0.98 5.25
CA SER A 504 -1.64 0.64 4.67
C SER A 504 -1.52 -0.81 4.24
N GLN A 505 -2.33 -1.69 4.81
CA GLN A 505 -2.24 -3.15 4.66
C GLN A 505 -3.62 -3.79 4.62
N MET A 506 -3.76 -4.81 3.76
CA MET A 506 -5.00 -5.58 3.61
C MET A 506 -4.70 -6.99 3.10
N LEU A 507 -5.42 -7.98 3.63
CA LEU A 507 -5.34 -9.38 3.22
C LEU A 507 -6.74 -9.94 2.94
N ILE A 508 -6.88 -10.81 1.94
CA ILE A 508 -8.06 -11.66 1.74
C ILE A 508 -7.78 -13.12 2.11
N TRP A 509 -6.61 -13.65 1.70
CA TRP A 509 -6.23 -15.05 1.89
C TRP A 509 -5.30 -15.21 3.09
N THR A 510 -5.83 -15.68 4.21
CA THR A 510 -5.14 -15.82 5.49
C THR A 510 -4.69 -17.25 5.73
N THR A 511 -3.50 -17.45 6.30
CA THR A 511 -3.00 -18.78 6.70
C THR A 511 -3.99 -19.50 7.61
N ALA A 512 -4.18 -20.80 7.41
CA ALA A 512 -5.12 -21.61 8.18
C ALA A 512 -4.43 -22.78 8.90
N THR A 513 -4.81 -23.00 10.16
CA THR A 513 -4.30 -24.09 11.01
C THR A 513 -5.42 -25.05 11.44
N ASP A 514 -5.04 -26.29 11.74
CA ASP A 514 -5.91 -27.27 12.39
C ASP A 514 -5.85 -27.19 13.92
N GLU A 515 -4.96 -26.36 14.48
CA GLU A 515 -4.86 -26.09 15.91
C GLU A 515 -6.09 -25.30 16.40
N GLU A 516 -6.66 -25.72 17.53
CA GLU A 516 -7.88 -25.12 18.09
C GLU A 516 -7.54 -24.09 19.16
N ILE A 517 -8.25 -22.95 19.18
CA ILE A 517 -8.18 -21.99 20.28
C ILE A 517 -8.92 -22.57 21.50
N SER A 518 -8.14 -22.84 22.55
CA SER A 518 -8.56 -23.50 23.79
C SER A 518 -8.98 -22.48 24.87
N ASP A 519 -9.63 -22.94 25.95
CA ASP A 519 -9.89 -22.13 27.17
C ASP A 519 -8.59 -21.56 27.79
N LEU A 520 -7.46 -22.21 27.50
CA LEU A 520 -6.11 -21.94 27.98
C LEU A 520 -5.13 -22.28 26.86
N MET A 521 -4.23 -21.37 26.51
CA MET A 521 -3.16 -21.60 25.53
C MET A 521 -1.80 -21.20 26.07
N ILE A 522 -0.75 -21.83 25.55
CA ILE A 522 0.64 -21.44 25.77
C ILE A 522 1.16 -20.64 24.56
N THR A 523 1.38 -19.35 24.73
CA THR A 523 1.84 -18.41 23.69
C THR A 523 3.31 -18.01 23.87
N GLY A 524 3.90 -17.42 22.84
CA GLY A 524 5.25 -16.87 22.87
C GLY A 524 6.37 -17.91 22.74
N GLY A 525 7.55 -17.54 23.23
CA GLY A 525 8.75 -18.38 23.24
C GLY A 525 9.49 -18.43 21.91
N MET A 526 10.41 -17.47 21.67
CA MET A 526 11.36 -17.55 20.55
C MET A 526 12.26 -18.79 20.67
N PRO A 527 12.63 -19.47 19.56
CA PRO A 527 13.60 -20.59 19.57
C PRO A 527 14.92 -20.22 20.26
N ILE A 528 15.50 -21.16 21.01
CA ILE A 528 16.74 -20.95 21.79
C ILE A 528 17.76 -22.06 21.57
N THR A 529 19.03 -21.73 21.75
CA THR A 529 20.15 -22.68 21.80
C THR A 529 20.53 -22.98 23.27
N PRO A 530 21.41 -23.97 23.55
CA PRO A 530 21.89 -24.22 24.90
C PRO A 530 22.52 -22.98 25.55
N LYS A 531 22.13 -22.73 26.81
CA LYS A 531 22.42 -21.58 27.67
C LYS A 531 21.54 -20.34 27.48
N GLU A 532 20.91 -20.14 26.33
CA GLU A 532 19.99 -19.03 26.08
C GLU A 532 18.67 -19.20 26.86
N LYS A 533 17.91 -18.10 26.98
CA LYS A 533 16.62 -18.05 27.70
C LYS A 533 15.53 -17.43 26.83
N THR A 534 14.30 -17.87 27.04
CA THR A 534 13.09 -17.26 26.47
C THR A 534 11.94 -17.35 27.46
N THR A 535 10.79 -16.77 27.12
CA THR A 535 9.58 -16.79 27.95
C THR A 535 8.37 -17.31 27.19
N LEU A 536 7.62 -18.20 27.84
CA LEU A 536 6.29 -18.65 27.41
C LEU A 536 5.24 -18.03 28.34
N THR A 537 4.06 -17.72 27.82
CA THR A 537 2.94 -17.16 28.59
C THR A 537 1.73 -18.09 28.52
N ALA A 538 1.02 -18.24 29.64
CA ALA A 538 -0.23 -18.98 29.73
C ALA A 538 -1.40 -18.00 29.68
N GLU A 539 -2.05 -17.92 28.53
CA GLU A 539 -3.18 -17.02 28.25
C GLU A 539 -4.51 -17.75 28.43
N LEU A 540 -5.47 -17.08 29.07
CA LEU A 540 -6.86 -17.53 29.15
C LEU A 540 -7.68 -16.77 28.13
N THR A 541 -8.38 -17.50 27.26
CA THR A 541 -9.33 -16.89 26.30
C THR A 541 -10.59 -16.37 27.00
N SER A 542 -10.92 -16.89 28.20
CA SER A 542 -11.96 -16.32 29.06
C SER A 542 -11.73 -16.53 30.56
N GLY A 543 -12.17 -15.55 31.35
CA GLY A 543 -12.11 -15.58 32.82
C GLY A 543 -10.77 -15.14 33.42
N GLU A 544 -10.70 -15.15 34.75
CA GLU A 544 -9.50 -14.75 35.51
C GLU A 544 -8.79 -15.97 36.11
N ALA A 545 -7.45 -16.01 36.00
CA ALA A 545 -6.63 -16.99 36.69
C ALA A 545 -6.49 -16.64 38.19
N LYS A 546 -6.54 -17.67 39.03
CA LYS A 546 -6.28 -17.59 40.48
C LYS A 546 -4.87 -18.06 40.84
N SER A 547 -4.33 -19.01 40.08
CA SER A 547 -2.96 -19.53 40.24
C SER A 547 -2.53 -20.31 39.01
N TYR A 548 -1.23 -20.25 38.71
CA TYR A 548 -0.56 -21.01 37.65
C TYR A 548 0.38 -22.06 38.28
N GLN A 549 0.70 -23.11 37.53
CA GLN A 549 1.76 -24.06 37.84
C GLN A 549 2.35 -24.59 36.53
N TRP A 550 3.61 -24.25 36.26
CA TRP A 550 4.39 -24.78 35.15
C TRP A 550 5.26 -25.94 35.60
N GLU A 551 5.30 -27.01 34.82
CA GLU A 551 6.17 -28.16 35.05
C GLU A 551 6.69 -28.77 33.74
N ILE A 552 7.92 -29.28 33.75
CA ILE A 552 8.46 -30.09 32.66
C ILE A 552 7.94 -31.52 32.84
N VAL A 553 7.21 -32.03 31.86
CA VAL A 553 6.60 -33.37 31.92
C VAL A 553 7.39 -34.44 31.18
N SER A 554 8.16 -34.05 30.15
CA SER A 554 9.09 -34.94 29.44
C SER A 554 10.21 -34.18 28.74
N GLY A 555 11.41 -34.77 28.67
CA GLY A 555 12.62 -34.14 28.13
C GLY A 555 13.53 -33.55 29.23
N ASP A 556 14.80 -33.38 28.89
CA ASP A 556 15.85 -32.80 29.74
C ASP A 556 16.65 -31.69 29.02
N SER A 557 16.12 -31.20 27.90
CA SER A 557 16.72 -30.11 27.11
C SER A 557 16.49 -28.73 27.71
N LEU A 558 15.55 -28.56 28.64
CA LEU A 558 15.22 -27.27 29.26
C LEU A 558 15.31 -27.25 30.79
N GLU A 559 15.49 -26.05 31.34
CA GLU A 559 15.31 -25.71 32.77
C GLU A 559 14.28 -24.57 32.91
N ILE A 560 13.33 -24.69 33.84
CA ILE A 560 12.50 -23.55 34.29
C ILE A 560 13.32 -22.72 35.27
N VAL A 561 13.62 -21.47 34.92
CA VAL A 561 14.50 -20.58 35.70
C VAL A 561 13.72 -19.67 36.66
N SER A 562 12.53 -19.23 36.23
CA SER A 562 11.65 -18.32 36.99
C SER A 562 10.21 -18.39 36.47
N GLY A 563 9.25 -17.92 37.26
CA GLY A 563 7.84 -17.82 36.84
C GLY A 563 7.03 -19.12 36.89
N ALA A 564 7.53 -20.16 37.58
CA ALA A 564 6.85 -21.46 37.65
C ALA A 564 5.43 -21.41 38.25
N ASP A 565 5.10 -20.38 39.02
CA ASP A 565 3.79 -20.12 39.64
C ASP A 565 3.08 -18.86 39.08
N ALA A 566 3.56 -18.33 37.95
CA ALA A 566 3.05 -17.13 37.28
C ALA A 566 2.49 -17.41 35.88
N ALA A 567 1.82 -16.41 35.29
CA ALA A 567 1.32 -16.50 33.91
C ALA A 567 2.45 -16.73 32.90
N THR A 568 3.56 -16.00 33.05
CA THR A 568 4.75 -16.13 32.21
C THR A 568 5.84 -16.92 32.93
N VAL A 569 6.38 -17.93 32.26
CA VAL A 569 7.51 -18.75 32.71
C VAL A 569 8.76 -18.42 31.89
N THR A 570 9.92 -18.33 32.55
CA THR A 570 11.22 -18.20 31.89
C THR A 570 11.88 -19.57 31.82
N ILE A 571 12.21 -20.02 30.62
CA ILE A 571 12.90 -21.28 30.35
C ILE A 571 14.32 -21.01 29.83
N LYS A 572 15.22 -21.98 30.03
CA LYS A 572 16.62 -21.93 29.56
C LYS A 572 16.98 -23.21 28.81
N GLY A 573 17.69 -23.08 27.70
CA GLY A 573 18.30 -24.21 26.99
C GLY A 573 19.41 -24.87 27.81
N LEU A 574 19.38 -26.20 27.93
CA LEU A 574 20.43 -27.02 28.55
C LEU A 574 21.21 -27.82 27.50
N ALA A 575 20.50 -28.46 26.58
CA ALA A 575 21.06 -29.31 25.53
C ALA A 575 20.08 -29.39 24.36
N VAL A 576 20.60 -29.63 23.15
CA VAL A 576 19.80 -29.75 21.91
C VAL A 576 18.75 -30.85 22.06
N GLY A 577 17.51 -30.56 21.68
CA GLY A 577 16.39 -31.50 21.73
C GLY A 577 15.09 -30.88 22.24
N LYS A 578 14.04 -31.70 22.27
CA LYS A 578 12.68 -31.30 22.59
C LYS A 578 12.34 -31.55 24.07
N THR A 579 11.58 -30.66 24.68
CA THR A 579 11.08 -30.79 26.05
C THR A 579 9.65 -30.29 26.13
N THR A 580 8.76 -31.14 26.65
CA THR A 580 7.35 -30.84 26.83
C THR A 580 7.14 -30.09 28.14
N LEU A 581 6.59 -28.89 28.05
CA LEU A 581 6.15 -28.10 29.19
C LEU A 581 4.64 -28.24 29.33
N LYS A 582 4.19 -28.28 30.58
CA LYS A 582 2.78 -28.24 30.97
C LYS A 582 2.54 -26.99 31.79
N VAL A 583 1.43 -26.30 31.54
CA VAL A 583 0.85 -25.35 32.50
C VAL A 583 -0.48 -25.88 33.03
N THR A 584 -0.67 -25.73 34.34
CA THR A 584 -1.95 -25.97 35.01
C THR A 584 -2.46 -24.65 35.59
N VAL A 585 -3.63 -24.20 35.15
CA VAL A 585 -4.26 -22.97 35.63
C VAL A 585 -5.50 -23.32 36.44
N THR A 586 -5.62 -22.75 37.63
CA THR A 586 -6.89 -22.73 38.37
C THR A 586 -7.50 -21.36 38.22
N THR A 587 -8.71 -21.30 37.69
CA THR A 587 -9.48 -20.07 37.48
C THR A 587 -10.17 -19.58 38.77
N ALA A 588 -10.64 -18.34 38.78
CA ALA A 588 -11.30 -17.71 39.93
C ALA A 588 -12.58 -18.43 40.40
N ASP A 589 -13.33 -19.04 39.48
CA ASP A 589 -14.53 -19.87 39.75
C ASP A 589 -14.19 -21.30 40.23
N GLY A 590 -12.92 -21.71 40.17
CA GLY A 590 -12.42 -22.98 40.66
C GLY A 590 -12.40 -24.13 39.64
N LYS A 591 -12.56 -23.85 38.34
CA LYS A 591 -12.20 -24.79 37.26
C LYS A 591 -10.67 -24.97 37.25
N THR A 592 -10.21 -26.14 36.80
CA THR A 592 -8.78 -26.40 36.52
C THR A 592 -8.65 -26.68 35.04
N LEU A 593 -7.77 -25.93 34.39
CA LEU A 593 -7.39 -26.05 32.98
C LEU A 593 -5.94 -26.52 32.92
N THR A 594 -5.60 -27.27 31.89
CA THR A 594 -4.23 -27.72 31.63
C THR A 594 -3.95 -27.66 30.14
N ASP A 595 -2.78 -27.14 29.78
CA ASP A 595 -2.28 -27.14 28.41
C ASP A 595 -0.82 -27.62 28.39
N GLU A 596 -0.38 -28.18 27.25
CA GLU A 596 0.94 -28.77 27.06
C GLU A 596 1.52 -28.38 25.69
N THR A 597 2.75 -27.87 25.66
CA THR A 597 3.48 -27.54 24.44
C THR A 597 4.83 -28.25 24.39
N GLU A 598 5.29 -28.62 23.20
CA GLU A 598 6.64 -29.13 22.98
C GLU A 598 7.55 -27.98 22.55
N PHE A 599 8.55 -27.67 23.38
CA PHE A 599 9.51 -26.62 23.09
C PHE A 599 10.86 -27.24 22.70
N GLU A 600 11.45 -26.77 21.59
CA GLU A 600 12.71 -27.29 21.05
C GLU A 600 13.88 -26.36 21.34
N VAL A 601 14.98 -26.95 21.83
CA VAL A 601 16.29 -26.30 21.93
C VAL A 601 17.10 -26.71 20.71
N GLU A 602 17.43 -25.74 19.86
CA GLU A 602 18.16 -25.97 18.63
C GLU A 602 19.68 -26.10 18.85
N GLU A 603 20.39 -26.66 17.87
CA GLU A 603 21.85 -26.67 17.87
C GLU A 603 22.40 -25.24 17.71
N LYS A 604 23.38 -24.86 18.55
CA LYS A 604 24.12 -23.60 18.35
C LYS A 604 24.93 -23.71 17.05
N LYS A 605 24.37 -23.18 15.97
CA LYS A 605 25.00 -23.06 14.64
C LYS A 605 26.35 -22.36 14.79
N ASP A 606 27.34 -22.76 13.98
CA ASP A 606 28.66 -22.09 13.99
C ASP A 606 28.44 -20.60 13.72
N PRO A 607 29.00 -19.66 14.51
CA PRO A 607 28.83 -18.22 14.26
C PRO A 607 29.31 -17.77 12.87
N ARG A 608 30.12 -18.58 12.16
CA ARG A 608 30.54 -18.38 10.75
C ARG A 608 29.54 -18.90 9.72
N GLU A 609 28.50 -19.60 10.16
CA GLU A 609 27.37 -20.13 9.37
C GLU A 609 26.01 -19.56 9.86
N ASN A 610 26.00 -18.87 11.01
CA ASN A 610 24.83 -18.21 11.59
C ASN A 610 24.55 -16.87 10.90
N ASN A 611 23.70 -16.88 9.87
CA ASN A 611 23.32 -15.65 9.17
C ASN A 611 22.50 -14.73 10.11
N VAL A 612 23.09 -13.61 10.49
CA VAL A 612 22.48 -12.56 11.32
C VAL A 612 21.92 -11.40 10.50
N ALA A 613 22.10 -11.41 9.17
CA ALA A 613 21.55 -10.38 8.28
C ALA A 613 20.01 -10.22 8.40
N PRO A 614 19.18 -11.28 8.49
CA PRO A 614 17.72 -11.14 8.66
C PRO A 614 17.31 -10.43 9.96
N LYS A 615 18.21 -10.34 10.94
CA LYS A 615 17.99 -9.64 12.23
C LYS A 615 18.39 -8.16 12.20
N ALA A 616 18.88 -7.68 11.05
CA ALA A 616 19.26 -6.29 10.87
C ALA A 616 18.13 -5.49 10.22
N THR A 617 18.10 -4.19 10.49
CA THR A 617 17.41 -3.20 9.66
C THR A 617 18.33 -2.81 8.49
N PRO A 618 18.01 -3.18 7.24
CA PRO A 618 18.79 -2.79 6.08
C PRO A 618 18.38 -1.38 5.61
N SER A 619 19.35 -0.64 5.10
CA SER A 619 19.13 0.69 4.52
C SER A 619 20.11 0.91 3.36
N ALA A 620 19.64 1.53 2.28
CA ALA A 620 20.48 1.84 1.12
C ALA A 620 20.45 3.33 0.78
N THR A 621 21.61 3.89 0.42
CA THR A 621 21.72 5.31 0.02
C THR A 621 20.97 5.59 -1.28
N PHE A 622 21.00 4.64 -2.21
CA PHE A 622 20.21 4.63 -3.44
C PHE A 622 19.58 3.25 -3.63
N VAL A 623 18.36 3.22 -4.18
CA VAL A 623 17.69 2.02 -4.69
C VAL A 623 17.25 2.35 -6.12
N ASN A 624 17.32 1.37 -7.02
CA ASN A 624 16.77 1.46 -8.37
C ASN A 624 15.35 2.07 -8.33
N PRO A 625 15.05 3.15 -9.08
CA PRO A 625 13.75 3.82 -9.04
C PRO A 625 12.54 2.95 -9.42
N TYR A 626 12.77 1.78 -10.02
CA TYR A 626 11.74 0.78 -10.34
C TYR A 626 11.56 -0.30 -9.26
N LEU A 627 12.20 -0.16 -8.10
CA LEU A 627 12.10 -1.04 -6.95
C LEU A 627 11.68 -0.26 -5.71
N ASP A 628 10.91 -0.88 -4.82
CA ASP A 628 10.52 -0.24 -3.56
C ASP A 628 11.74 0.00 -2.64
N ARG A 629 11.86 1.23 -2.13
CA ARG A 629 13.02 1.68 -1.36
C ARG A 629 13.13 1.03 0.02
N ASN A 630 12.00 0.63 0.62
CA ASN A 630 11.94 0.04 1.96
C ASN A 630 12.11 -1.49 1.93
N THR A 631 11.74 -2.10 0.81
CA THR A 631 11.64 -3.56 0.65
C THR A 631 12.83 -4.13 -0.14
N ALA A 632 13.34 -3.44 -1.16
CA ALA A 632 14.50 -3.94 -1.91
C ALA A 632 15.77 -4.16 -1.05
N PRO A 633 16.09 -3.33 -0.04
CA PRO A 633 17.17 -3.64 0.91
C PRO A 633 16.86 -4.83 1.83
N LYS A 634 15.58 -5.16 2.07
CA LYS A 634 15.15 -6.33 2.85
C LYS A 634 15.21 -7.63 2.02
N LYS A 635 14.87 -7.57 0.73
CA LYS A 635 14.93 -8.73 -0.20
C LYS A 635 16.34 -9.27 -0.47
N VAL A 636 17.39 -8.60 0.01
CA VAL A 636 18.78 -9.08 -0.07
C VAL A 636 19.35 -9.53 1.27
N ILE A 637 18.50 -9.74 2.28
CA ILE A 637 18.86 -10.34 3.56
C ILE A 637 17.82 -11.39 4.02
N ASP A 638 16.89 -11.78 3.14
CA ASP A 638 15.76 -12.66 3.51
C ASP A 638 16.07 -14.16 3.33
N GLY A 639 17.26 -14.50 2.84
CA GLY A 639 17.69 -15.88 2.57
C GLY A 639 17.25 -16.43 1.21
N THR A 640 16.52 -15.66 0.39
CA THR A 640 16.01 -16.08 -0.91
C THR A 640 16.93 -15.59 -2.04
N LEU A 641 17.44 -16.50 -2.86
CA LEU A 641 18.26 -16.12 -4.01
C LEU A 641 17.44 -15.43 -5.09
N ALA A 642 17.83 -14.22 -5.47
CA ALA A 642 17.22 -13.51 -6.60
C ALA A 642 17.18 -14.33 -7.90
N ASP A 643 16.00 -14.36 -8.52
CA ASP A 643 15.72 -14.85 -9.87
C ASP A 643 15.39 -13.70 -10.85
N GLY A 644 14.80 -12.61 -10.36
CA GLY A 644 14.50 -11.37 -11.10
C GLY A 644 14.91 -10.09 -10.37
N PRO A 645 14.77 -8.91 -11.00
CA PRO A 645 15.18 -7.62 -10.42
C PRO A 645 14.40 -7.24 -9.15
N SER A 646 13.16 -7.68 -8.98
CA SER A 646 12.33 -7.43 -7.79
C SER A 646 12.90 -8.02 -6.50
N MET A 647 13.66 -9.11 -6.61
CA MET A 647 14.33 -9.79 -5.50
C MET A 647 15.77 -9.27 -5.28
N THR A 648 16.09 -8.05 -5.72
CA THR A 648 17.45 -7.51 -5.64
C THR A 648 17.48 -6.13 -5.03
N TRP A 649 18.60 -5.78 -4.43
CA TRP A 649 19.01 -4.39 -4.32
C TRP A 649 19.91 -4.10 -5.50
N ASN A 650 19.45 -3.26 -6.44
CA ASN A 650 20.30 -2.79 -7.52
C ASN A 650 20.19 -1.28 -7.72
N THR A 651 21.12 -0.73 -8.50
CA THR A 651 21.30 0.72 -8.69
C THR A 651 21.11 1.15 -10.15
N TYR A 652 20.22 0.50 -10.90
CA TYR A 652 19.87 0.93 -12.26
C TYR A 652 19.45 2.41 -12.29
N SER A 653 19.79 3.12 -13.38
CA SER A 653 19.50 4.55 -13.60
C SER A 653 20.22 5.55 -12.66
N MET A 654 20.95 5.08 -11.63
CA MET A 654 21.84 5.88 -10.79
C MET A 654 22.83 6.70 -11.64
N SER A 655 23.10 7.96 -11.26
CA SER A 655 23.99 8.89 -11.99
C SER A 655 25.35 9.18 -11.31
N GLY A 656 25.64 8.54 -10.16
CA GLY A 656 26.92 8.65 -9.43
C GLY A 656 27.83 7.40 -9.51
N ASP A 657 29.00 7.41 -8.88
CA ASP A 657 29.96 6.29 -8.98
C ASP A 657 29.88 5.26 -7.83
N THR A 658 29.34 5.63 -6.67
CA THR A 658 29.35 4.82 -5.44
C THR A 658 28.07 5.02 -4.64
N ASP A 659 27.45 3.90 -4.24
CA ASP A 659 26.33 3.85 -3.30
C ASP A 659 26.56 2.70 -2.29
N THR A 660 25.87 2.75 -1.16
CA THR A 660 26.05 1.80 -0.07
C THR A 660 24.73 1.15 0.35
N ILE A 661 24.82 -0.12 0.74
CA ILE A 661 23.80 -0.81 1.54
C ILE A 661 24.39 -1.11 2.91
N THR A 662 23.66 -0.76 3.96
CA THR A 662 24.07 -0.81 5.36
C THR A 662 23.08 -1.65 6.16
N LEU A 663 23.56 -2.64 6.87
CA LEU A 663 22.81 -3.39 7.89
C LEU A 663 23.06 -2.74 9.25
N THR A 664 22.00 -2.53 10.03
CA THR A 664 22.07 -2.04 11.42
C THR A 664 21.37 -3.02 12.35
N TRP A 665 22.04 -3.46 13.41
CA TRP A 665 21.45 -4.25 14.48
C TRP A 665 21.08 -3.37 15.69
N ASP A 666 20.13 -3.85 16.49
CA ASP A 666 19.66 -3.25 17.74
C ASP A 666 20.71 -3.31 18.87
N GLN A 667 21.60 -4.30 18.80
CA GLN A 667 22.70 -4.57 19.73
C GLN A 667 24.00 -4.88 18.99
N GLU A 668 25.13 -4.94 19.70
CA GLU A 668 26.42 -5.28 19.11
C GLU A 668 26.51 -6.77 18.75
N TYR A 669 27.10 -7.07 17.60
CA TYR A 669 27.43 -8.42 17.14
C TYR A 669 28.94 -8.56 16.91
N ASP A 670 29.49 -9.72 17.30
CA ASP A 670 30.80 -10.19 16.89
C ASP A 670 30.62 -10.90 15.53
N LEU A 671 30.96 -10.20 14.44
CA LEU A 671 30.82 -10.68 13.07
C LEU A 671 32.08 -11.45 12.63
N TYR A 672 31.93 -12.59 11.96
CA TYR A 672 33.06 -13.45 11.52
C TYR A 672 33.28 -13.45 10.01
N GLY A 673 32.31 -12.97 9.23
CA GLY A 673 32.41 -12.91 7.78
C GLY A 673 31.08 -12.60 7.10
N MET A 674 31.08 -12.67 5.78
CA MET A 674 29.89 -12.49 4.95
C MET A 674 30.00 -13.28 3.64
N ARG A 675 28.88 -13.44 2.94
CA ARG A 675 28.88 -13.83 1.52
C ARG A 675 27.88 -13.02 0.72
N VAL A 676 28.26 -12.64 -0.50
CA VAL A 676 27.45 -11.82 -1.41
C VAL A 676 27.19 -12.56 -2.70
N MET A 677 25.91 -12.63 -3.09
CA MET A 677 25.48 -13.04 -4.42
C MET A 677 25.27 -11.79 -5.27
N TRP A 678 26.20 -11.50 -6.18
CA TRP A 678 26.02 -10.39 -7.11
C TRP A 678 24.97 -10.73 -8.17
N TRP A 679 24.27 -9.69 -8.63
CA TRP A 679 23.24 -9.78 -9.66
C TRP A 679 23.53 -8.81 -10.82
N SER A 680 23.14 -9.23 -12.02
CA SER A 680 23.39 -8.55 -13.30
C SER A 680 22.23 -8.88 -14.25
N ASP A 681 21.91 -8.00 -15.18
CA ASP A 681 20.82 -8.18 -16.15
C ASP A 681 21.32 -8.18 -17.61
N ASN A 682 20.40 -8.31 -18.56
CA ASN A 682 20.71 -8.18 -19.99
C ASN A 682 20.63 -6.72 -20.50
N GLY A 683 20.78 -5.74 -19.60
CA GLY A 683 20.39 -4.35 -19.83
C GLY A 683 21.26 -3.36 -19.06
N GLY A 684 20.73 -2.83 -17.96
CA GLY A 684 21.26 -1.68 -17.24
C GLY A 684 21.95 -1.96 -15.92
N VAL A 685 22.05 -3.23 -15.49
CA VAL A 685 22.67 -3.63 -14.22
C VAL A 685 23.78 -4.62 -14.51
N LYS A 686 24.97 -4.37 -13.96
CA LYS A 686 26.16 -5.19 -14.18
C LYS A 686 26.73 -5.74 -12.89
N PHE A 687 27.51 -6.80 -13.00
CA PHE A 687 28.38 -7.18 -11.88
C PHE A 687 29.36 -6.03 -11.56
N PRO A 688 29.50 -5.59 -10.30
CA PRO A 688 30.34 -4.44 -9.94
C PRO A 688 31.82 -4.68 -10.27
N GLN A 689 32.62 -3.60 -10.33
CA GLN A 689 34.04 -3.70 -10.66
C GLN A 689 34.85 -4.22 -9.45
N SER A 690 34.41 -3.86 -8.26
CA SER A 690 34.92 -4.25 -6.95
C SER A 690 33.87 -3.92 -5.90
N CYS A 691 34.00 -4.42 -4.67
CA CYS A 691 33.19 -3.92 -3.55
C CYS A 691 34.03 -3.77 -2.29
N LYS A 692 34.00 -2.58 -1.71
CA LYS A 692 34.58 -2.30 -0.41
C LYS A 692 33.57 -2.68 0.69
N ALA A 693 34.06 -3.21 1.81
CA ALA A 693 33.28 -3.41 3.02
C ALA A 693 33.78 -2.48 4.12
N GLU A 694 32.88 -2.03 4.99
CA GLU A 694 33.20 -1.24 6.17
C GLU A 694 32.32 -1.65 7.35
N TYR A 695 32.87 -1.64 8.55
CA TYR A 695 32.09 -1.72 9.79
C TYR A 695 32.12 -0.37 10.52
N TYR A 696 31.14 -0.14 11.38
CA TYR A 696 31.10 1.05 12.23
C TYR A 696 31.76 0.74 13.58
N ASP A 697 32.82 1.46 13.90
CA ASP A 697 33.48 1.42 15.19
C ASP A 697 32.84 2.46 16.12
N ALA A 698 32.13 1.97 17.13
CA ALA A 698 31.44 2.80 18.11
C ALA A 698 32.38 3.46 19.13
N GLU A 699 33.61 2.97 19.32
CA GLU A 699 34.60 3.63 20.19
C GLU A 699 35.21 4.87 19.52
N THR A 700 35.34 4.85 18.19
CA THR A 700 35.93 5.97 17.41
C THR A 700 34.90 6.82 16.65
N ASP A 701 33.61 6.47 16.70
CA ASP A 701 32.52 7.13 15.95
C ASP A 701 32.85 7.24 14.45
N SER A 702 33.31 6.12 13.87
CA SER A 702 33.84 6.12 12.50
C SER A 702 33.63 4.81 11.74
N TRP A 703 33.58 4.92 10.41
CA TRP A 703 33.57 3.75 9.52
C TRP A 703 35.00 3.27 9.25
N VAL A 704 35.27 2.00 9.55
CA VAL A 704 36.57 1.36 9.39
C VAL A 704 36.53 0.38 8.22
N GLU A 705 37.50 0.50 7.32
CA GLU A 705 37.61 -0.33 6.11
C GLU A 705 38.10 -1.75 6.42
N LEU A 706 37.41 -2.73 5.84
CA LEU A 706 37.68 -4.15 6.00
C LEU A 706 38.78 -4.61 5.04
N THR A 707 40.04 -4.57 5.50
CA THR A 707 41.21 -5.00 4.71
C THR A 707 41.74 -6.39 5.01
N ASP A 708 41.46 -6.95 6.19
CA ASP A 708 42.08 -8.20 6.67
C ASP A 708 41.09 -9.37 6.57
N MET A 709 40.84 -9.83 5.34
CA MET A 709 39.86 -10.89 5.03
C MET A 709 40.46 -12.02 4.18
N THR A 710 39.75 -13.14 4.05
CA THR A 710 40.06 -14.21 3.07
C THR A 710 38.86 -14.58 2.21
N ASP A 711 39.10 -14.96 0.95
CA ASP A 711 38.09 -15.45 0.02
C ASP A 711 37.70 -16.92 0.22
N GLU A 712 36.79 -17.43 -0.62
CA GLU A 712 36.30 -18.82 -0.57
C GLU A 712 37.38 -19.90 -0.82
N THR A 713 38.58 -19.51 -1.26
CA THR A 713 39.75 -20.40 -1.40
C THR A 713 40.73 -20.30 -0.22
N GLY A 714 40.46 -19.41 0.74
CA GLY A 714 41.37 -19.06 1.84
C GLY A 714 42.50 -18.11 1.41
N ALA A 715 42.40 -17.45 0.25
CA ALA A 715 43.36 -16.45 -0.18
C ALA A 715 43.06 -15.09 0.45
N ALA A 716 44.08 -14.37 0.92
CA ALA A 716 43.90 -13.05 1.52
C ALA A 716 43.37 -12.01 0.51
N ILE A 717 42.34 -11.26 0.90
CA ILE A 717 41.68 -10.21 0.11
C ILE A 717 41.47 -8.94 0.95
N THR A 718 41.49 -7.78 0.28
CA THR A 718 41.25 -6.46 0.90
C THR A 718 39.93 -5.82 0.43
N SER A 719 39.06 -6.59 -0.22
CA SER A 719 37.77 -6.17 -0.78
C SER A 719 36.92 -7.40 -1.03
N VAL A 720 35.59 -7.30 -0.97
CA VAL A 720 34.71 -8.41 -1.34
C VAL A 720 34.89 -8.71 -2.84
N GLY A 721 35.06 -10.00 -3.17
CA GLY A 721 35.26 -10.46 -4.54
C GLY A 721 34.04 -10.18 -5.44
N VAL A 722 34.27 -10.02 -6.75
CA VAL A 722 33.19 -10.00 -7.74
C VAL A 722 33.45 -11.08 -8.80
N LYS A 723 33.06 -12.30 -8.44
CA LYS A 723 33.07 -13.52 -9.26
C LYS A 723 31.63 -13.91 -9.55
N TYR A 724 31.38 -14.47 -10.72
CA TYR A 724 30.07 -15.00 -11.14
C TYR A 724 30.27 -16.36 -11.82
N GLY A 725 29.24 -17.22 -11.78
CA GLY A 725 29.37 -18.61 -12.22
C GLY A 725 28.31 -19.54 -11.64
N THR A 726 28.63 -20.83 -11.61
CA THR A 726 27.82 -21.85 -10.92
C THR A 726 28.15 -21.86 -9.43
N GLU A 727 27.52 -22.73 -8.64
CA GLU A 727 27.84 -22.90 -7.20
C GLU A 727 29.29 -23.32 -6.92
N THR A 728 30.00 -23.87 -7.92
CA THR A 728 31.33 -24.49 -7.72
C THR A 728 32.41 -24.01 -8.69
N GLU A 729 32.06 -23.34 -9.79
CA GLU A 729 33.02 -22.90 -10.82
C GLU A 729 32.78 -21.44 -11.24
N THR A 730 33.85 -20.65 -11.28
CA THR A 730 33.83 -19.27 -11.80
C THR A 730 33.82 -19.23 -13.32
N SER A 731 33.15 -18.23 -13.88
CA SER A 731 33.06 -17.97 -15.31
C SER A 731 33.75 -16.67 -15.69
N ASN A 732 34.23 -16.59 -16.94
CA ASN A 732 34.66 -15.34 -17.58
C ASN A 732 33.60 -14.82 -18.60
N ASN A 733 32.46 -15.49 -18.72
CA ASN A 733 31.35 -15.09 -19.59
C ASN A 733 30.15 -14.59 -18.77
N GLU A 734 30.12 -13.29 -18.51
CA GLU A 734 29.03 -12.59 -17.80
C GLU A 734 27.64 -12.92 -18.39
N SER A 735 27.51 -12.94 -19.72
CA SER A 735 26.22 -13.13 -20.43
C SER A 735 25.48 -14.44 -20.14
N SER A 736 26.12 -15.42 -19.50
CA SER A 736 25.49 -16.68 -19.08
C SER A 736 24.93 -16.66 -17.65
N PHE A 737 25.16 -15.60 -16.88
CA PHE A 737 24.87 -15.54 -15.44
C PHE A 737 24.01 -14.31 -15.04
N ILE A 738 23.38 -13.68 -16.02
CA ILE A 738 22.43 -12.55 -15.85
C ILE A 738 21.01 -13.05 -15.52
N ASN A 739 20.12 -12.15 -15.05
CA ASN A 739 18.73 -12.43 -14.71
C ASN A 739 18.59 -13.68 -13.82
N GLY A 740 19.21 -13.64 -12.63
CA GLY A 740 19.12 -14.73 -11.66
C GLY A 740 19.91 -16.00 -12.00
N ASN A 741 20.61 -16.08 -13.14
CA ASN A 741 21.39 -17.28 -13.47
C ASN A 741 22.73 -17.40 -12.70
N ASN A 742 23.19 -16.34 -12.02
CA ASN A 742 24.36 -16.44 -11.14
C ASN A 742 24.05 -17.26 -9.89
N ARG A 743 24.96 -18.18 -9.55
CA ARG A 743 24.93 -19.00 -8.34
C ARG A 743 26.28 -19.03 -7.60
N TYR A 744 27.20 -18.14 -7.96
CA TYR A 744 28.53 -18.06 -7.34
C TYR A 744 28.55 -17.10 -6.14
N TRP A 745 28.71 -17.64 -4.95
CA TRP A 745 28.89 -16.89 -3.71
C TRP A 745 30.28 -16.26 -3.60
N ASN A 746 30.34 -14.96 -3.32
CA ASN A 746 31.58 -14.25 -3.04
C ASN A 746 31.74 -14.15 -1.53
N VAL A 747 32.58 -15.03 -0.97
CA VAL A 747 32.82 -15.11 0.48
C VAL A 747 33.90 -14.11 0.88
N ALA A 748 33.70 -13.45 2.02
CA ALA A 748 34.71 -12.67 2.71
C ALA A 748 34.69 -13.03 4.19
N THR A 749 35.58 -13.94 4.60
CA THR A 749 35.78 -14.34 5.99
C THR A 749 36.73 -13.35 6.65
N PHE A 750 36.41 -12.86 7.86
CA PHE A 750 37.27 -11.91 8.57
C PHE A 750 38.39 -12.66 9.30
N THR A 751 39.59 -12.06 9.36
CA THR A 751 40.75 -12.70 10.00
C THR A 751 40.61 -12.76 11.53
N GLU A 752 39.93 -11.78 12.11
CA GLU A 752 39.51 -11.71 13.52
C GLU A 752 38.03 -11.25 13.55
N PRO A 753 37.25 -11.60 14.59
CA PRO A 753 35.86 -11.17 14.70
C PRO A 753 35.75 -9.66 14.87
N ILE A 754 34.69 -9.08 14.32
CA ILE A 754 34.45 -7.63 14.30
C ILE A 754 33.22 -7.31 15.13
N LYS A 755 33.45 -6.63 16.25
CA LYS A 755 32.42 -6.08 17.11
C LYS A 755 31.82 -4.82 16.50
N THR A 756 30.53 -4.84 16.17
CA THR A 756 29.83 -3.66 15.63
C THR A 756 28.31 -3.77 15.75
N THR A 757 27.63 -2.62 15.67
CA THR A 757 26.17 -2.55 15.41
C THR A 757 25.85 -2.30 13.94
N LYS A 758 26.83 -2.01 13.07
CA LYS A 758 26.59 -1.71 11.64
C LYS A 758 27.71 -2.19 10.71
N ILE A 759 27.31 -2.78 9.59
CA ILE A 759 28.22 -3.11 8.48
C ILE A 759 27.63 -2.62 7.17
N ARG A 760 28.47 -2.15 6.24
CA ARG A 760 28.03 -1.72 4.90
C ARG A 760 28.90 -2.23 3.78
N LEU A 761 28.28 -2.45 2.63
CA LEU A 761 28.92 -2.69 1.35
C LEU A 761 28.88 -1.43 0.49
N THR A 762 30.00 -1.12 -0.16
CA THR A 762 30.14 -0.05 -1.15
C THR A 762 30.63 -0.64 -2.48
N PRO A 763 29.72 -1.07 -3.37
CA PRO A 763 30.11 -1.57 -4.68
C PRO A 763 30.58 -0.43 -5.60
N THR A 764 31.60 -0.71 -6.39
CA THR A 764 32.13 0.19 -7.42
C THR A 764 31.47 -0.13 -8.76
N ARG A 765 30.96 0.89 -9.46
CA ARG A 765 30.31 0.74 -10.78
C ARG A 765 31.24 0.11 -11.83
N ASN A 766 30.71 -0.80 -12.65
CA ASN A 766 31.41 -1.44 -13.77
C ASN A 766 30.90 -0.91 -15.12
N GLY A 767 31.25 0.33 -15.47
CA GLY A 767 30.80 0.96 -16.71
C GLY A 767 30.86 2.48 -16.68
N SER A 768 30.09 3.12 -17.55
CA SER A 768 29.96 4.59 -17.63
C SER A 768 28.54 4.96 -18.08
N GLY A 769 27.92 5.94 -17.42
CA GLY A 769 26.53 6.32 -17.67
C GLY A 769 25.56 5.58 -16.75
N SER A 770 24.34 5.31 -17.22
CA SER A 770 23.21 4.78 -16.42
C SER A 770 23.30 3.30 -16.01
N THR A 771 24.45 2.63 -16.23
CA THR A 771 24.63 1.19 -15.95
C THR A 771 24.98 0.94 -14.48
N GLY A 772 24.01 0.56 -13.65
CA GLY A 772 24.16 0.30 -12.22
C GLY A 772 24.79 -1.07 -11.89
N PHE A 773 24.72 -1.46 -10.62
CA PHE A 773 25.15 -2.76 -10.10
C PHE A 773 24.08 -3.38 -9.21
N GLY A 774 24.11 -4.70 -8.99
CA GLY A 774 23.10 -5.40 -8.18
C GLY A 774 23.66 -6.43 -7.20
N ILE A 775 22.99 -6.54 -6.05
CA ILE A 775 23.08 -7.64 -5.09
C ILE A 775 21.76 -8.41 -5.16
N GLY A 776 21.84 -9.73 -5.29
CA GLY A 776 20.69 -10.63 -5.27
C GLY A 776 20.57 -11.50 -4.02
N GLU A 777 21.56 -11.44 -3.12
CA GLU A 777 21.46 -11.81 -1.69
C GLU A 777 22.77 -11.40 -0.97
N TRP A 778 22.68 -11.01 0.30
CA TRP A 778 23.82 -10.71 1.17
C TRP A 778 23.62 -11.29 2.57
N GLU A 779 24.40 -12.31 2.90
CA GLU A 779 24.42 -12.91 4.23
C GLU A 779 25.62 -12.40 5.03
N VAL A 780 25.42 -12.17 6.33
CA VAL A 780 26.46 -11.77 7.28
C VAL A 780 26.43 -12.75 8.45
N PHE A 781 27.59 -13.29 8.80
CA PHE A 781 27.72 -14.33 9.82
C PHE A 781 28.26 -13.75 11.12
N GLY A 782 27.55 -13.98 12.23
CA GLY A 782 27.87 -13.38 13.52
C GLY A 782 27.21 -14.06 14.72
N GLU A 783 27.58 -13.63 15.93
CA GLU A 783 26.81 -13.85 17.16
C GLU A 783 26.73 -12.55 17.98
N VAL A 784 25.79 -12.45 18.93
CA VAL A 784 25.67 -11.25 19.77
C VAL A 784 26.96 -11.06 20.58
N SER A 785 27.51 -9.85 20.56
CA SER A 785 28.80 -9.53 21.16
C SER A 785 28.81 -9.81 22.65
N GLY A 786 29.77 -10.61 23.11
CA GLY A 786 29.85 -11.00 24.52
C GLY A 786 28.98 -12.19 24.93
N SER A 787 28.42 -12.95 23.97
CA SER A 787 27.76 -14.24 24.22
C SER A 787 28.71 -15.40 24.59
N VAL A 788 29.95 -15.08 25.00
CA VAL A 788 30.95 -16.03 25.51
C VAL A 788 30.86 -16.08 27.04
N ASP A 789 30.65 -17.28 27.58
CA ASP A 789 30.50 -17.64 29.00
C ASP A 789 30.98 -16.59 30.03
N GLU A 790 30.03 -15.99 30.77
CA GLU A 790 30.37 -15.21 31.98
C GLU A 790 31.01 -16.12 33.03
N ALA A 791 32.23 -15.77 33.46
CA ALA A 791 32.89 -16.43 34.58
C ALA A 791 32.17 -16.12 35.90
N GLU A 792 32.09 -17.10 36.80
CA GLU A 792 31.40 -16.92 38.10
C GLU A 792 32.28 -16.15 39.09
N LEU A 793 31.68 -15.23 39.86
CA LEU A 793 32.40 -14.47 40.89
C LEU A 793 32.82 -15.37 42.06
N GLU A 794 34.12 -15.61 42.25
CA GLU A 794 34.63 -16.36 43.39
C GLU A 794 34.77 -15.51 44.66
N SER A 795 35.35 -14.31 44.55
CA SER A 795 35.69 -13.47 45.70
C SER A 795 35.88 -11.99 45.36
N ILE A 796 36.00 -11.13 46.37
CA ILE A 796 36.37 -9.71 46.20
C ILE A 796 37.54 -9.31 47.11
N THR A 797 38.36 -8.38 46.62
CA THR A 797 39.44 -7.72 47.35
C THR A 797 39.11 -6.23 47.50
N VAL A 798 39.45 -5.57 48.62
CA VAL A 798 39.27 -4.12 48.80
C VAL A 798 40.55 -3.40 49.20
N THR A 799 40.84 -2.30 48.51
CA THR A 799 41.81 -1.27 48.91
C THR A 799 41.06 -0.14 49.62
N PRO A 800 41.43 0.26 50.86
CA PRO A 800 40.69 1.28 51.61
C PRO A 800 40.63 2.65 50.91
N PRO A 801 39.58 3.47 51.17
CA PRO A 801 39.47 4.83 50.65
C PRO A 801 40.58 5.75 51.13
N THR A 802 40.78 6.83 50.39
CA THR A 802 41.81 7.85 50.66
C THR A 802 41.58 8.56 52.00
N LYS A 803 40.31 8.77 52.37
CA LYS A 803 39.91 9.36 53.66
C LYS A 803 39.51 8.26 54.65
N THR A 804 40.34 8.07 55.67
CA THR A 804 40.07 7.16 56.80
C THR A 804 39.78 7.87 58.13
N GLU A 805 39.79 9.21 58.14
CA GLU A 805 39.43 10.03 59.30
C GLU A 805 38.32 11.04 58.95
N TYR A 806 37.33 11.18 59.83
CA TYR A 806 36.07 11.91 59.63
C TYR A 806 35.75 12.83 60.81
N THR A 807 34.71 13.66 60.71
CA THR A 807 34.10 14.43 61.80
C THR A 807 32.65 13.97 62.11
N VAL A 808 32.14 14.13 63.33
CA VAL A 808 30.79 13.63 63.72
C VAL A 808 29.73 14.34 62.88
N GLY A 809 28.89 13.53 62.25
CA GLY A 809 27.93 13.97 61.24
C GLY A 809 28.41 13.84 59.79
N GLU A 810 29.71 13.69 59.52
CA GLU A 810 30.19 13.40 58.16
C GLU A 810 29.83 11.99 57.72
N GLU A 811 29.28 11.90 56.51
CA GLU A 811 29.10 10.64 55.79
C GLU A 811 30.46 10.01 55.44
N LEU A 812 30.45 8.69 55.26
CA LEU A 812 31.59 7.92 54.78
C LEU A 812 31.88 8.31 53.32
N VAL A 813 33.13 8.71 53.04
CA VAL A 813 33.58 9.05 51.68
C VAL A 813 34.41 7.89 51.16
N LEU A 814 33.99 7.32 50.03
CA LEU A 814 34.61 6.11 49.48
C LEU A 814 35.65 6.42 48.39
N ASP A 815 35.97 7.70 48.16
CA ASP A 815 36.88 8.16 47.12
C ASP A 815 38.28 7.52 47.22
N GLY A 816 38.71 6.91 46.12
CA GLY A 816 39.96 6.14 46.03
C GLY A 816 39.89 4.74 46.66
N MET A 817 38.74 4.31 47.19
CA MET A 817 38.50 2.90 47.46
C MET A 817 38.49 2.16 46.12
N LYS A 818 39.17 1.02 46.05
CA LYS A 818 39.07 0.09 44.92
C LYS A 818 38.54 -1.24 45.39
N VAL A 819 37.51 -1.74 44.73
CA VAL A 819 37.02 -3.11 44.89
C VAL A 819 37.40 -3.85 43.63
N THR A 820 37.99 -5.03 43.78
CA THR A 820 38.37 -5.89 42.65
C THR A 820 37.69 -7.23 42.82
N ALA A 821 36.83 -7.61 41.88
CA ALA A 821 36.23 -8.92 41.74
C ALA A 821 37.25 -9.89 41.15
N ASN A 822 37.29 -11.12 41.68
CA ASN A 822 38.11 -12.21 41.17
C ASN A 822 37.18 -13.37 40.75
N TYR A 823 37.32 -13.84 39.52
CA TYR A 823 36.40 -14.76 38.84
C TYR A 823 36.99 -16.17 38.67
N SER A 824 36.13 -17.15 38.35
CA SER A 824 36.47 -18.58 38.23
C SER A 824 37.39 -18.94 37.05
N ASP A 825 37.68 -17.99 36.17
CA ASP A 825 38.58 -18.11 35.01
C ASP A 825 39.97 -17.48 35.25
N ASP A 826 40.30 -17.21 36.52
CA ASP A 826 41.48 -16.46 36.98
C ASP A 826 41.53 -14.97 36.56
N THR A 827 40.47 -14.42 35.95
CA THR A 827 40.40 -12.98 35.62
C THR A 827 39.96 -12.12 36.81
N THR A 828 40.23 -10.81 36.71
CA THR A 828 39.85 -9.82 37.72
C THR A 828 39.28 -8.55 37.09
N LYS A 829 38.18 -8.03 37.65
CA LYS A 829 37.53 -6.77 37.22
C LYS A 829 37.52 -5.78 38.37
N ASP A 830 37.89 -4.52 38.11
CA ASP A 830 37.65 -3.44 39.08
C ASP A 830 36.14 -3.16 39.10
N VAL A 831 35.53 -3.33 40.28
CA VAL A 831 34.10 -3.13 40.53
C VAL A 831 33.87 -1.68 40.95
N ALA A 832 32.87 -1.02 40.37
CA ALA A 832 32.55 0.34 40.78
C ALA A 832 32.03 0.34 42.23
N VAL A 833 32.51 1.31 43.01
CA VAL A 833 32.20 1.42 44.43
C VAL A 833 30.70 1.59 44.69
N ALA A 834 29.96 2.16 43.74
CA ALA A 834 28.51 2.34 43.81
C ALA A 834 27.73 1.02 43.85
N ASP A 835 28.24 -0.02 43.19
CA ASP A 835 27.60 -1.35 43.08
C ASP A 835 27.83 -2.19 44.35
N CYS A 836 28.68 -1.71 45.25
CA CYS A 836 29.05 -2.38 46.47
C CYS A 836 28.21 -1.90 47.66
N LYS A 837 27.55 -2.84 48.35
CA LYS A 837 26.89 -2.55 49.63
C LYS A 837 27.94 -2.37 50.74
N VAL A 838 28.16 -1.13 51.16
CA VAL A 838 29.06 -0.78 52.26
C VAL A 838 28.29 -0.65 53.59
N SER A 839 28.86 -1.17 54.68
CA SER A 839 28.23 -1.17 56.01
C SER A 839 29.27 -1.14 57.15
N GLY A 840 28.84 -0.86 58.38
CA GLY A 840 29.71 -0.86 59.57
C GLY A 840 30.27 0.50 60.00
N TYR A 841 29.98 1.57 59.26
CA TYR A 841 30.27 2.95 59.65
C TYR A 841 29.05 3.63 60.31
N ASP A 842 29.29 4.33 61.41
CA ASP A 842 28.33 5.12 62.17
C ASP A 842 28.89 6.54 62.39
N LYS A 843 28.39 7.50 61.61
CA LYS A 843 28.79 8.92 61.65
C LYS A 843 28.53 9.63 62.99
N THR A 844 27.77 9.02 63.89
CA THR A 844 27.49 9.57 65.23
C THR A 844 28.49 9.10 66.29
N LYS A 845 29.34 8.12 65.95
CA LYS A 845 30.17 7.38 66.90
C LYS A 845 31.65 7.70 66.76
N VAL A 846 32.17 8.48 67.71
CA VAL A 846 33.60 8.84 67.80
C VAL A 846 34.47 7.59 68.05
N GLY A 847 35.61 7.51 67.36
CA GLY A 847 36.60 6.43 67.49
C GLY A 847 36.70 5.52 66.25
N ASP A 848 37.54 4.49 66.35
CA ASP A 848 37.82 3.53 65.27
C ASP A 848 36.62 2.60 64.98
N GLN A 849 36.38 2.36 63.70
CA GLN A 849 35.30 1.52 63.18
C GLN A 849 35.81 0.60 62.06
N THR A 850 35.20 -0.58 61.93
CA THR A 850 35.49 -1.53 60.83
C THR A 850 34.36 -1.45 59.82
N VAL A 851 34.71 -1.22 58.56
CA VAL A 851 33.78 -1.13 57.42
C VAL A 851 33.84 -2.44 56.63
N THR A 852 32.67 -2.98 56.30
CA THR A 852 32.50 -4.18 55.47
C THR A 852 31.91 -3.78 54.12
N VAL A 853 32.54 -4.26 53.05
CA VAL A 853 32.11 -4.09 51.66
C VAL A 853 31.57 -5.43 51.17
N THR A 854 30.40 -5.41 50.54
CA THR A 854 29.73 -6.60 49.99
C THR A 854 29.38 -6.35 48.53
N TYR A 855 29.74 -7.29 47.64
CA TYR A 855 29.36 -7.29 46.23
C TYR A 855 28.96 -8.72 45.87
N GLU A 856 27.78 -8.89 45.28
CA GLU A 856 27.21 -10.19 44.83
C GLU A 856 27.40 -11.34 45.85
N GLY A 857 27.14 -11.05 47.13
CA GLY A 857 27.23 -12.00 48.23
C GLY A 857 28.64 -12.29 48.78
N LYS A 858 29.71 -11.81 48.13
CA LYS A 858 31.10 -11.89 48.62
C LYS A 858 31.44 -10.66 49.48
N THR A 859 32.40 -10.78 50.41
CA THR A 859 32.70 -9.70 51.38
C THR A 859 34.19 -9.46 51.63
N ALA A 860 34.56 -8.20 51.87
CA ALA A 860 35.90 -7.74 52.30
C ALA A 860 35.79 -6.59 53.34
N THR A 861 36.88 -6.22 54.04
CA THR A 861 36.80 -5.23 55.16
C THR A 861 38.00 -4.28 55.27
N PHE A 862 37.78 -3.06 55.81
CA PHE A 862 38.80 -2.06 56.16
C PHE A 862 38.44 -1.25 57.43
N LYS A 863 39.17 -0.17 57.78
CA LYS A 863 38.97 0.64 59.00
C LYS A 863 38.96 2.17 58.79
N VAL A 864 38.22 2.91 59.63
CA VAL A 864 38.10 4.39 59.65
C VAL A 864 37.85 4.97 61.07
N THR A 865 37.92 6.30 61.28
CA THR A 865 37.82 7.01 62.60
C THR A 865 37.03 8.35 62.53
N VAL A 866 36.33 8.85 63.58
CA VAL A 866 35.38 10.04 63.53
C VAL A 866 35.56 11.15 64.62
N LYS A 867 35.24 12.46 64.34
CA LYS A 867 35.57 13.77 65.08
C LYS A 867 34.38 14.82 65.26
N GLU A 868 34.33 16.12 64.78
CA GLU A 868 33.17 17.14 64.95
C GLU A 868 33.01 18.30 63.85
N ALA A 869 31.81 18.91 63.53
CA ALA A 869 31.54 19.83 62.33
C ALA A 869 30.43 21.00 62.32
N ALA A 870 30.16 21.73 61.16
CA ALA A 870 29.46 23.07 60.96
C ALA A 870 28.49 23.35 59.70
N LYS A 871 28.23 24.62 59.19
CA LYS A 871 27.11 25.07 58.24
C LYS A 871 27.24 26.38 57.29
N PRO A 872 26.28 26.72 56.32
CA PRO A 872 26.42 27.63 55.09
C PRO A 872 25.18 28.41 54.42
N ASP A 873 25.32 29.06 53.21
CA ASP A 873 24.29 29.63 52.23
C ASP A 873 24.85 30.03 50.76
N ASP A 874 24.16 29.91 49.55
CA ASP A 874 24.27 30.69 48.19
C ASP A 874 23.56 30.09 46.86
N THR A 875 23.22 30.83 45.73
CA THR A 875 22.69 30.35 44.34
C THR A 875 22.68 31.33 43.05
N ASP A 876 22.60 30.87 41.75
CA ASP A 876 22.60 31.64 40.43
C ASP A 876 21.57 31.20 39.32
N LYS A 877 21.22 32.05 38.30
CA LYS A 877 20.05 31.90 37.37
C LYS A 877 20.21 32.03 35.83
N LYS A 878 21.37 32.43 35.28
CA LYS A 878 21.46 33.06 33.93
C LYS A 878 21.09 32.21 32.70
N GLU A 879 21.21 30.89 32.76
CA GLU A 879 21.05 30.06 31.55
C GLU A 879 19.60 29.96 31.09
N LEU A 880 18.66 29.93 32.05
CA LEU A 880 17.22 29.91 31.81
C LEU A 880 16.70 31.17 31.08
N GLU A 881 17.28 32.34 31.40
CA GLU A 881 16.99 33.61 30.68
C GLU A 881 17.37 33.54 29.20
N THR A 882 18.38 32.73 28.84
CA THR A 882 18.87 32.60 27.47
C THR A 882 18.03 31.60 26.67
N ALA A 883 17.63 30.49 27.29
CA ALA A 883 16.84 29.45 26.64
C ALA A 883 15.47 29.95 26.17
N VAL A 884 14.70 30.62 27.05
CA VAL A 884 13.37 31.16 26.74
C VAL A 884 13.40 32.17 25.59
N LYS A 885 14.45 32.99 25.50
CA LYS A 885 14.59 34.03 24.47
C LYS A 885 14.76 33.49 23.05
N ASN A 886 15.30 32.28 22.90
CA ASN A 886 15.63 31.68 21.61
C ASN A 886 14.56 30.67 21.12
N ALA A 887 13.34 30.75 21.67
CA ALA A 887 12.25 29.85 21.30
C ALA A 887 11.78 30.03 19.84
N ILE A 888 11.26 28.95 19.25
CA ILE A 888 10.74 28.88 17.88
C ILE A 888 9.35 29.55 17.85
N PRO A 889 9.07 30.45 16.87
CA PRO A 889 7.82 31.21 16.84
C PRO A 889 6.63 30.41 16.29
N ASP A 890 5.42 30.74 16.76
CA ASP A 890 4.14 30.11 16.33
C ASP A 890 3.89 30.13 14.81
N THR A 891 4.52 31.04 14.06
CA THR A 891 4.43 31.07 12.58
C THR A 891 4.98 29.80 11.93
N GLU A 892 5.93 29.12 12.58
CA GLU A 892 6.52 27.88 12.09
C GLU A 892 5.67 26.64 12.41
N LYS A 893 4.61 26.77 13.22
CA LYS A 893 3.77 25.65 13.73
C LYS A 893 3.22 24.74 12.63
N ALA A 894 2.93 25.29 11.45
CA ALA A 894 2.42 24.51 10.32
C ALA A 894 3.42 23.42 9.85
N LYS A 895 4.72 23.67 9.99
CA LYS A 895 5.83 22.80 9.55
C LYS A 895 6.05 21.60 10.45
N TYR A 896 5.41 21.51 11.62
CA TYR A 896 5.65 20.45 12.61
C TYR A 896 4.40 19.61 12.88
N SER A 897 4.58 18.39 13.42
CA SER A 897 3.49 17.54 13.89
C SER A 897 2.75 18.19 15.07
N ALA A 898 1.43 18.00 15.15
CA ALA A 898 0.61 18.66 16.17
C ALA A 898 1.02 18.23 17.60
N GLU A 899 1.44 16.97 17.76
CA GLU A 899 1.86 16.37 19.02
C GLU A 899 3.21 16.92 19.48
N SER A 900 4.22 16.94 18.60
CA SER A 900 5.55 17.45 18.95
C SER A 900 5.51 18.95 19.26
N TRP A 901 4.69 19.72 18.54
CA TRP A 901 4.46 21.13 18.85
C TRP A 901 3.80 21.34 20.21
N ALA A 902 2.77 20.55 20.56
CA ALA A 902 2.10 20.66 21.85
C ALA A 902 3.04 20.39 23.04
N ALA A 903 3.94 19.40 22.91
CA ALA A 903 4.96 19.12 23.93
C ALA A 903 5.99 20.26 24.07
N TYR A 904 6.37 20.90 22.95
CA TYR A 904 7.23 22.08 22.94
C TYR A 904 6.59 23.29 23.63
N GLU A 905 5.33 23.59 23.29
CA GLU A 905 4.53 24.69 23.83
C GLU A 905 4.37 24.55 25.37
N GLU A 906 4.18 23.33 25.89
CA GLU A 906 4.12 23.06 27.33
C GLU A 906 5.47 23.28 28.05
N ALA A 907 6.58 22.85 27.43
CA ALA A 907 7.91 22.97 28.02
C ALA A 907 8.36 24.44 28.12
N LEU A 908 8.09 25.25 27.08
CA LEU A 908 8.40 26.68 27.06
C LEU A 908 7.69 27.41 28.20
N LYS A 909 6.39 27.16 28.39
CA LYS A 909 5.60 27.75 29.47
C LYS A 909 6.16 27.42 30.87
N LYS A 910 6.61 26.18 31.11
CA LYS A 910 7.20 25.78 32.40
C LYS A 910 8.53 26.50 32.68
N ALA A 911 9.35 26.72 31.65
CA ALA A 911 10.60 27.47 31.78
C ALA A 911 10.35 28.94 32.18
N GLU A 912 9.32 29.58 31.62
CA GLU A 912 8.89 30.93 32.00
C GLU A 912 8.41 31.01 33.46
N GLU A 913 7.66 30.01 33.93
CA GLU A 913 7.16 29.93 35.31
C GLU A 913 8.31 29.80 36.35
N VAL A 914 9.32 28.97 36.08
CA VAL A 914 10.48 28.81 36.97
C VAL A 914 11.34 30.06 37.02
N LEU A 915 11.53 30.73 35.88
CA LEU A 915 12.35 31.95 35.80
C LEU A 915 11.82 33.04 36.75
N ALA A 916 10.50 33.14 36.91
CA ALA A 916 9.83 34.12 37.76
C ALA A 916 9.90 33.85 39.29
N LYS A 917 10.37 32.69 39.76
CA LYS A 917 10.35 32.28 41.18
C LYS A 917 11.52 32.86 41.99
N GLU A 918 11.29 33.69 43.01
CA GLU A 918 12.36 34.38 43.79
C GLU A 918 13.26 33.42 44.61
N ASP A 919 12.71 32.34 45.15
CA ASP A 919 13.40 31.37 46.03
C ASP A 919 13.72 30.04 45.33
N ALA A 920 13.87 30.07 44.00
CA ALA A 920 14.26 28.91 43.22
C ALA A 920 15.62 28.37 43.68
N THR A 921 15.68 27.07 43.99
CA THR A 921 16.95 26.37 44.25
C THR A 921 17.71 26.18 42.93
N GLN A 922 19.04 25.97 43.01
CA GLN A 922 19.85 25.74 41.80
C GLN A 922 19.30 24.58 40.95
N GLN A 923 18.88 23.48 41.59
CA GLN A 923 18.32 22.33 40.90
C GLN A 923 17.07 22.66 40.08
N GLU A 924 16.15 23.46 40.63
CA GLU A 924 14.91 23.83 39.91
C GLU A 924 15.19 24.67 38.66
N ILE A 925 16.27 25.45 38.67
CA ILE A 925 16.71 26.28 37.54
C ILE A 925 17.33 25.40 36.46
N ASP A 926 18.23 24.51 36.86
CA ASP A 926 18.95 23.61 35.95
C ASP A 926 17.98 22.62 35.26
N ASP A 927 17.00 22.08 36.00
CA ASP A 927 15.95 21.19 35.49
C ASP A 927 15.08 21.85 34.40
N ALA A 928 14.74 23.13 34.57
CA ALA A 928 13.91 23.89 33.63
C ALA A 928 14.61 24.15 32.29
N VAL A 929 15.93 24.39 32.32
CA VAL A 929 16.75 24.53 31.10
C VAL A 929 16.78 23.22 30.32
N ALA A 930 17.04 22.11 31.00
CA ALA A 930 17.11 20.79 30.37
C ALA A 930 15.78 20.35 29.74
N ALA A 931 14.64 20.67 30.36
CA ALA A 931 13.32 20.35 29.83
C ALA A 931 13.00 21.06 28.52
N LEU A 932 13.30 22.37 28.41
CA LEU A 932 13.04 23.16 27.20
C LEU A 932 13.98 22.75 26.04
N ASP A 933 15.26 22.53 26.32
CA ASP A 933 16.23 22.03 25.32
C ASP A 933 15.81 20.66 24.76
N LYS A 934 15.38 19.73 25.63
CA LYS A 934 14.88 18.42 25.22
C LYS A 934 13.65 18.53 24.32
N ALA A 935 12.67 19.37 24.68
CA ALA A 935 11.46 19.53 23.89
C ALA A 935 11.74 20.18 22.52
N SER A 936 12.65 21.18 22.48
CA SER A 936 13.06 21.82 21.23
C SER A 936 13.72 20.85 20.24
N LYS A 937 14.46 19.86 20.74
CA LYS A 937 15.11 18.81 19.93
C LYS A 937 14.17 17.68 19.52
N ALA A 938 12.95 17.63 20.07
CA ALA A 938 11.95 16.61 19.81
C ALA A 938 10.86 17.05 18.81
N LEU A 939 10.96 18.26 18.25
CA LEU A 939 10.07 18.74 17.19
C LEU A 939 10.22 17.91 15.92
N GLN A 940 9.12 17.35 15.42
CA GLN A 940 9.08 16.53 14.21
C GLN A 940 8.51 17.35 13.06
N ALA A 941 9.31 17.57 12.01
CA ALA A 941 8.86 18.27 10.81
C ALA A 941 7.87 17.41 10.00
N LYS A 942 6.92 18.05 9.34
CA LYS A 942 6.10 17.44 8.28
C LYS A 942 6.88 17.49 6.97
N GLY A 943 6.96 16.36 6.27
CA GLY A 943 7.45 16.32 4.90
C GLY A 943 6.45 16.96 3.92
N LEU A 944 6.95 17.36 2.75
CA LEU A 944 6.08 17.62 1.60
C LEU A 944 5.33 16.34 1.22
N PRO A 945 4.07 16.43 0.72
CA PRO A 945 3.35 15.26 0.22
C PRO A 945 3.85 14.81 -1.17
N TYR A 946 4.85 15.49 -1.75
CA TYR A 946 5.29 15.31 -3.13
C TYR A 946 6.45 14.32 -3.24
N GLU A 947 6.19 13.18 -3.87
CA GLU A 947 7.16 12.11 -4.18
C GLU A 947 8.29 12.59 -5.11
N ASP A 948 8.00 13.56 -5.98
CA ASP A 948 8.96 14.13 -6.94
C ASP A 948 9.70 15.38 -6.44
N VAL A 949 9.66 15.65 -5.13
CA VAL A 949 10.40 16.74 -4.46
C VAL A 949 11.01 16.22 -3.15
N VAL A 950 12.31 15.95 -3.15
CA VAL A 950 13.04 15.38 -2.02
C VAL A 950 13.91 16.42 -1.32
N GLU A 951 14.20 16.25 -0.02
CA GLU A 951 14.95 17.23 0.80
C GLU A 951 16.32 17.65 0.22
N SER A 952 16.93 16.81 -0.62
CA SER A 952 18.19 17.11 -1.30
C SER A 952 18.06 17.95 -2.58
N ASP A 953 16.84 18.22 -3.06
CA ASP A 953 16.63 19.03 -4.26
C ASP A 953 16.99 20.50 -4.02
N TRP A 954 17.66 21.10 -5.01
CA TRP A 954 18.09 22.50 -5.00
C TRP A 954 16.95 23.54 -4.98
N PHE A 955 15.70 23.08 -4.95
CA PHE A 955 14.46 23.84 -4.85
C PHE A 955 13.56 23.37 -3.69
N TYR A 956 13.99 22.40 -2.86
CA TYR A 956 13.13 21.77 -1.86
C TYR A 956 12.54 22.81 -0.89
N ASP A 957 13.40 23.64 -0.30
CA ASP A 957 13.01 24.68 0.65
C ASP A 957 12.00 25.65 0.03
N GLU A 958 12.21 26.06 -1.23
CA GLU A 958 11.31 26.98 -1.91
C GLU A 958 9.99 26.31 -2.33
N VAL A 959 9.97 25.01 -2.67
CA VAL A 959 8.71 24.27 -2.88
C VAL A 959 7.97 24.06 -1.55
N ALA A 960 8.69 23.72 -0.47
CA ALA A 960 8.13 23.58 0.87
C ALA A 960 7.48 24.88 1.35
N TYR A 961 8.16 26.02 1.19
CA TYR A 961 7.59 27.34 1.42
C TYR A 961 6.30 27.56 0.61
N ASN A 962 6.36 27.37 -0.71
CA ASN A 962 5.20 27.63 -1.57
C ASN A 962 4.01 26.69 -1.31
N TYR A 963 4.25 25.48 -0.81
CA TYR A 963 3.20 24.53 -0.40
C TYR A 963 2.54 24.95 0.92
N TYR A 964 3.34 25.20 1.96
CA TYR A 964 2.82 25.54 3.30
C TYR A 964 2.12 26.91 3.34
N GLU A 965 2.49 27.84 2.47
CA GLU A 965 1.80 29.12 2.27
C GLU A 965 0.57 29.02 1.30
N GLU A 966 0.21 27.82 0.84
CA GLU A 966 -0.83 27.55 -0.19
C GLU A 966 -0.66 28.29 -1.54
N ILE A 967 0.53 28.83 -1.82
CA ILE A 967 0.81 29.63 -3.02
C ILE A 967 0.88 28.73 -4.27
N MET A 968 1.70 27.67 -4.21
CA MET A 968 1.77 26.65 -5.25
C MET A 968 1.27 25.31 -4.70
N THR A 969 0.44 24.65 -5.50
CA THR A 969 -0.02 23.28 -5.24
C THR A 969 0.63 22.35 -6.26
N GLY A 970 0.67 21.06 -5.93
CA GLY A 970 1.02 20.00 -6.87
C GLY A 970 0.18 20.00 -8.14
N MET A 971 0.63 19.25 -9.13
CA MET A 971 -0.15 18.89 -10.31
C MET A 971 -1.22 17.86 -9.94
N ASP A 972 -0.91 17.00 -8.97
CA ASP A 972 -1.77 16.05 -8.28
C ASP A 972 -1.37 16.01 -6.78
N PRO A 973 -2.01 15.20 -5.92
CA PRO A 973 -1.70 15.16 -4.49
C PRO A 973 -0.27 14.77 -4.14
N THR A 974 0.42 13.98 -4.99
CA THR A 974 1.77 13.45 -4.70
C THR A 974 2.85 13.88 -5.68
N HIS A 975 2.55 14.73 -6.68
CA HIS A 975 3.56 15.30 -7.58
C HIS A 975 3.47 16.82 -7.67
N PHE A 976 4.59 17.49 -7.37
CA PHE A 976 4.78 18.90 -7.65
C PHE A 976 5.08 19.18 -9.12
N GLY A 977 5.73 18.27 -9.84
CA GLY A 977 6.18 18.45 -11.22
C GLY A 977 7.29 19.50 -11.39
N PRO A 978 8.40 19.47 -10.63
CA PRO A 978 9.38 20.57 -10.58
C PRO A 978 9.98 20.95 -11.95
N TYR A 979 10.18 19.97 -12.82
CA TYR A 979 10.74 20.17 -14.16
C TYR A 979 9.69 20.41 -15.26
N VAL A 980 8.40 20.35 -14.94
CA VAL A 980 7.32 20.65 -15.90
C VAL A 980 7.31 22.15 -16.20
N VAL A 981 7.19 22.47 -17.48
CA VAL A 981 7.09 23.84 -17.99
C VAL A 981 5.76 24.46 -17.53
N LEU A 982 5.83 25.62 -16.89
CA LEU A 982 4.67 26.29 -16.30
C LEU A 982 3.78 26.92 -17.38
N PRO A 983 2.48 26.58 -17.47
CA PRO A 983 1.53 27.27 -18.34
C PRO A 983 1.20 28.67 -17.80
N ARG A 984 0.96 29.64 -18.68
CA ARG A 984 0.57 31.02 -18.31
C ARG A 984 -0.66 31.08 -17.39
N ALA A 985 -1.64 30.19 -17.59
CA ALA A 985 -2.82 30.11 -16.73
C ALA A 985 -2.50 29.68 -15.28
N GLN A 986 -1.54 28.77 -15.08
CA GLN A 986 -1.10 28.40 -13.74
C GLN A 986 -0.41 29.59 -13.06
N PHE A 987 0.43 30.35 -13.77
CA PHE A 987 1.08 31.53 -13.18
C PHE A 987 0.09 32.64 -12.77
N ALA A 988 -0.98 32.85 -13.55
CA ALA A 988 -2.07 33.74 -13.15
C ALA A 988 -2.76 33.28 -11.85
N THR A 989 -2.93 31.96 -11.69
CA THR A 989 -3.51 31.34 -10.48
C THR A 989 -2.59 31.49 -9.26
N ILE A 990 -1.27 31.42 -9.44
CA ILE A 990 -0.28 31.65 -8.37
C ILE A 990 -0.38 33.08 -7.83
N LEU A 991 -0.37 34.10 -8.70
CA LEU A 991 -0.54 35.50 -8.27
C LEU A 991 -1.90 35.76 -7.61
N HIS A 992 -2.95 35.06 -8.05
CA HIS A 992 -4.29 35.14 -7.45
C HIS A 992 -4.33 34.53 -6.04
N ARG A 993 -3.58 33.45 -5.78
CA ARG A 993 -3.44 32.86 -4.44
C ARG A 993 -2.68 33.77 -3.49
N ILE A 994 -1.59 34.41 -3.94
CA ILE A 994 -0.83 35.40 -3.16
C ILE A 994 -1.72 36.58 -2.73
N GLU A 995 -2.67 37.03 -3.57
CA GLU A 995 -3.64 38.07 -3.19
C GLU A 995 -4.75 37.57 -2.23
N GLY A 996 -4.75 36.30 -1.80
CA GLY A 996 -5.81 35.72 -0.98
C GLY A 996 -7.06 35.34 -1.76
N LYS A 997 -6.90 34.92 -3.02
CA LYS A 997 -7.96 34.38 -3.90
C LYS A 997 -9.17 35.35 -4.10
N PRO A 998 -8.95 36.65 -4.43
CA PRO A 998 -10.02 37.66 -4.52
C PRO A 998 -11.10 37.31 -5.56
N ALA A 999 -12.36 37.56 -5.25
CA ALA A 999 -13.48 37.25 -6.14
C ALA A 999 -13.47 38.09 -7.43
N ALA A 1000 -13.77 37.45 -8.56
CA ALA A 1000 -13.98 38.09 -9.86
C ALA A 1000 -15.19 37.48 -10.57
N GLU A 1001 -15.98 38.30 -11.25
CA GLU A 1001 -17.11 37.83 -12.07
C GLU A 1001 -16.60 37.32 -13.42
N TYR A 1002 -17.11 36.17 -13.88
CA TYR A 1002 -16.73 35.65 -15.19
C TYR A 1002 -17.23 36.56 -16.33
N THR A 1003 -16.32 36.88 -17.25
CA THR A 1003 -16.62 37.55 -18.51
C THR A 1003 -15.83 36.91 -19.63
N ASN A 1004 -16.44 36.74 -20.80
CA ASN A 1004 -15.76 36.23 -22.00
C ASN A 1004 -14.86 37.32 -22.61
N ARG A 1005 -13.75 37.62 -21.90
CA ARG A 1005 -12.79 38.69 -22.24
C ARG A 1005 -11.66 38.19 -23.15
N PHE A 1006 -11.23 36.95 -22.95
CA PHE A 1006 -10.24 36.26 -23.77
C PHE A 1006 -10.93 35.02 -24.38
N PRO A 1007 -10.97 34.83 -25.70
CA PRO A 1007 -11.80 33.78 -26.29
C PRO A 1007 -11.30 32.34 -26.04
N ASP A 1008 -10.09 32.18 -25.50
CA ASP A 1008 -9.46 30.92 -25.08
C ASP A 1008 -9.54 30.65 -23.57
N VAL A 1009 -10.25 31.50 -22.81
CA VAL A 1009 -10.51 31.33 -21.37
C VAL A 1009 -12.00 31.03 -21.19
N PRO A 1010 -12.42 29.75 -21.22
CA PRO A 1010 -13.82 29.38 -21.00
C PRO A 1010 -14.23 29.56 -19.52
N ASP A 1011 -15.54 29.45 -19.26
CA ASP A 1011 -16.07 29.49 -17.89
C ASP A 1011 -15.70 28.22 -17.10
N GLU A 1012 -15.88 28.27 -15.78
CA GLU A 1012 -15.76 27.13 -14.87
C GLU A 1012 -14.40 26.38 -14.87
N GLN A 1013 -13.32 26.97 -15.39
CA GLN A 1013 -11.96 26.42 -15.25
C GLN A 1013 -11.29 26.94 -13.97
N PHE A 1014 -10.36 26.16 -13.41
CA PHE A 1014 -9.62 26.51 -12.18
C PHE A 1014 -8.87 27.85 -12.26
N TYR A 1015 -8.56 28.33 -13.46
CA TYR A 1015 -7.85 29.59 -13.72
C TYR A 1015 -8.75 30.74 -14.21
N SER A 1016 -10.03 30.51 -14.52
CA SER A 1016 -10.86 31.51 -15.24
C SER A 1016 -11.02 32.81 -14.44
N THR A 1017 -11.34 32.71 -13.15
CA THR A 1017 -11.47 33.87 -12.26
C THR A 1017 -10.12 34.55 -11.98
N ALA A 1018 -9.04 33.77 -11.82
CA ALA A 1018 -7.69 34.29 -11.61
C ALA A 1018 -7.18 35.11 -12.79
N VAL A 1019 -7.34 34.62 -14.02
CA VAL A 1019 -6.96 35.33 -15.25
C VAL A 1019 -7.76 36.62 -15.43
N LEU A 1020 -9.06 36.61 -15.10
CA LEU A 1020 -9.92 37.79 -15.19
C LEU A 1020 -9.59 38.84 -14.14
N TRP A 1021 -9.41 38.45 -12.87
CA TRP A 1021 -8.92 39.33 -11.81
C TRP A 1021 -7.60 40.00 -12.20
N ALA A 1022 -6.62 39.20 -12.65
CA ALA A 1022 -5.32 39.71 -13.05
C ALA A 1022 -5.39 40.66 -14.26
N ALA A 1023 -6.38 40.47 -15.15
CA ALA A 1023 -6.64 41.37 -16.28
C ALA A 1023 -7.35 42.68 -15.87
N ASP A 1024 -8.15 42.67 -14.81
CA ASP A 1024 -8.76 43.87 -14.23
C ASP A 1024 -7.77 44.67 -13.36
N ALA A 1025 -6.91 43.98 -12.61
CA ALA A 1025 -5.76 44.54 -11.92
C ALA A 1025 -4.66 45.06 -12.88
N LYS A 1026 -4.78 44.80 -14.19
CA LYS A 1026 -3.83 45.16 -15.28
C LYS A 1026 -2.45 44.49 -15.16
N ILE A 1027 -2.36 43.43 -14.37
CA ILE A 1027 -1.21 42.53 -14.30
C ILE A 1027 -1.06 41.82 -15.64
N ILE A 1028 -2.18 41.28 -16.15
CA ILE A 1028 -2.26 40.54 -17.41
C ILE A 1028 -2.97 41.36 -18.49
N THR A 1029 -2.47 41.29 -19.73
CA THR A 1029 -3.01 42.02 -20.89
C THR A 1029 -3.48 41.12 -22.04
N GLY A 1030 -3.19 39.81 -21.98
CA GLY A 1030 -3.28 38.90 -23.13
C GLY A 1030 -2.29 39.27 -24.24
N TYR A 1031 -2.39 38.57 -25.38
CA TYR A 1031 -1.67 38.91 -26.60
C TYR A 1031 -2.47 39.94 -27.42
N THR A 1032 -1.84 41.06 -27.73
CA THR A 1032 -2.47 42.19 -28.44
C THR A 1032 -2.96 41.84 -29.85
N ASP A 1033 -2.30 40.87 -30.48
CA ASP A 1033 -2.43 40.62 -31.92
C ASP A 1033 -3.54 39.60 -32.23
N SER A 1034 -3.85 38.71 -31.28
CA SER A 1034 -4.90 37.69 -31.39
C SER A 1034 -6.10 37.94 -30.48
N GLY A 1035 -5.93 38.68 -29.38
CA GLY A 1035 -6.93 38.81 -28.31
C GLY A 1035 -7.05 37.59 -27.39
N TYR A 1036 -6.22 36.56 -27.59
CA TYR A 1036 -6.13 35.41 -26.69
C TYR A 1036 -5.28 35.72 -25.46
N PHE A 1037 -5.48 34.96 -24.39
CA PHE A 1037 -4.60 34.96 -23.23
C PHE A 1037 -3.37 34.03 -23.42
N GLY A 1038 -3.54 32.91 -24.11
CA GLY A 1038 -2.57 31.82 -24.23
C GLY A 1038 -2.60 30.91 -23.01
N THR A 1039 -3.77 30.37 -22.64
CA THR A 1039 -3.98 29.59 -21.40
C THR A 1039 -2.93 28.51 -21.17
N ASN A 1040 -2.72 27.66 -22.18
CA ASN A 1040 -1.81 26.51 -22.14
C ASN A 1040 -0.43 26.79 -22.75
N ASP A 1041 -0.14 28.02 -23.20
CA ASP A 1041 1.19 28.32 -23.71
C ASP A 1041 2.21 28.32 -22.55
N PRO A 1042 3.43 27.80 -22.77
CA PRO A 1042 4.57 28.02 -21.89
C PRO A 1042 4.75 29.50 -21.53
N ILE A 1043 4.95 29.80 -20.24
CA ILE A 1043 5.31 31.15 -19.82
C ILE A 1043 6.82 31.35 -19.95
N THR A 1044 7.22 32.28 -20.83
CA THR A 1044 8.63 32.66 -20.91
C THR A 1044 9.02 33.48 -19.68
N ARG A 1045 10.29 33.38 -19.32
CA ARG A 1045 10.86 33.98 -18.12
C ARG A 1045 10.68 35.51 -18.08
N GLU A 1046 10.76 36.18 -19.23
CA GLU A 1046 10.49 37.62 -19.32
C GLU A 1046 9.00 37.99 -19.18
N GLN A 1047 8.08 37.12 -19.62
CA GLN A 1047 6.64 37.31 -19.43
C GLN A 1047 6.25 37.18 -17.96
N MET A 1048 6.75 36.14 -17.28
CA MET A 1048 6.54 35.92 -15.85
C MET A 1048 7.01 37.12 -15.03
N VAL A 1049 8.26 37.56 -15.24
CA VAL A 1049 8.82 38.75 -14.57
C VAL A 1049 8.03 40.03 -14.89
N THR A 1050 7.51 40.18 -16.11
CA THR A 1050 6.65 41.32 -16.49
C THR A 1050 5.32 41.31 -15.74
N MET A 1051 4.71 40.14 -15.51
CA MET A 1051 3.50 40.02 -14.70
C MET A 1051 3.80 40.34 -13.23
N MET A 1052 4.88 39.79 -12.64
CA MET A 1052 5.28 40.10 -11.25
C MET A 1052 5.58 41.59 -11.04
N TYR A 1053 6.24 42.23 -12.02
CA TYR A 1053 6.51 43.66 -11.96
C TYR A 1053 5.23 44.50 -11.89
N ARG A 1054 4.23 44.16 -12.71
CA ARG A 1054 2.92 44.81 -12.69
C ARG A 1054 2.13 44.51 -11.43
N TYR A 1055 2.29 43.32 -10.84
CA TYR A 1055 1.72 42.99 -9.53
C TYR A 1055 2.35 43.85 -8.42
N ALA A 1056 3.67 44.03 -8.41
CA ALA A 1056 4.32 44.97 -7.47
C ALA A 1056 3.86 46.43 -7.67
N GLU A 1057 3.70 46.90 -8.93
CA GLU A 1057 3.09 48.21 -9.22
C GLU A 1057 1.62 48.30 -8.77
N TYR A 1058 0.85 47.20 -8.81
CA TYR A 1058 -0.53 47.12 -8.33
C TYR A 1058 -0.62 47.18 -6.79
N LYS A 1059 0.26 46.48 -6.06
CA LYS A 1059 0.35 46.53 -4.59
C LYS A 1059 0.96 47.84 -4.08
N GLY A 1060 1.75 48.52 -4.90
CA GLY A 1060 2.47 49.73 -4.53
C GLY A 1060 3.72 49.48 -3.69
N TYR A 1061 4.38 48.33 -3.87
CA TYR A 1061 5.57 47.95 -3.10
C TYR A 1061 6.76 48.88 -3.37
N GLU A 1062 7.41 49.33 -2.29
CA GLU A 1062 8.67 50.07 -2.36
C GLU A 1062 9.77 49.15 -2.87
N SER A 1063 10.34 49.46 -4.05
CA SER A 1063 11.34 48.61 -4.71
C SER A 1063 12.48 49.44 -5.29
N LYS A 1064 13.63 48.78 -5.52
CA LYS A 1064 14.83 49.41 -6.08
C LYS A 1064 14.59 49.80 -7.55
N ASP A 1065 15.19 50.92 -7.95
CA ASP A 1065 15.22 51.38 -9.35
C ASP A 1065 15.83 50.30 -10.28
N PRO A 1066 15.33 50.16 -11.53
CA PRO A 1066 15.86 49.19 -12.48
C PRO A 1066 17.37 49.37 -12.75
N THR A 1067 18.13 48.28 -12.64
CA THR A 1067 19.60 48.30 -12.77
C THR A 1067 20.08 48.07 -14.21
N ASP A 1068 21.37 48.26 -14.45
CA ASP A 1068 22.02 47.76 -15.67
C ASP A 1068 22.12 46.23 -15.62
N ILE A 1069 21.83 45.59 -16.75
CA ILE A 1069 21.86 44.14 -16.97
C ILE A 1069 22.87 43.74 -18.06
N SER A 1070 23.69 44.67 -18.57
CA SER A 1070 24.67 44.38 -19.64
C SER A 1070 25.76 43.37 -19.26
N ALA A 1071 25.83 42.96 -17.98
CA ALA A 1071 26.73 41.92 -17.49
C ALA A 1071 26.25 40.50 -17.85
N PHE A 1072 24.97 40.31 -18.18
CA PHE A 1072 24.43 39.02 -18.60
C PHE A 1072 24.64 38.79 -20.10
N THR A 1073 25.06 37.58 -20.49
CA THR A 1073 25.53 37.28 -21.85
C THR A 1073 24.48 37.33 -22.94
N ASP A 1074 23.20 37.38 -22.58
CA ASP A 1074 22.03 37.40 -23.45
C ASP A 1074 21.07 38.56 -23.12
N ALA A 1075 21.56 39.61 -22.47
CA ALA A 1075 20.78 40.81 -22.15
C ALA A 1075 20.18 41.50 -23.39
N ASP A 1076 20.75 41.26 -24.58
CA ASP A 1076 20.25 41.72 -25.88
C ASP A 1076 19.03 40.92 -26.40
N LYS A 1077 18.70 39.78 -25.78
CA LYS A 1077 17.50 38.98 -26.08
C LYS A 1077 16.27 39.36 -25.24
N VAL A 1078 16.41 40.27 -24.28
CA VAL A 1078 15.28 40.82 -23.53
C VAL A 1078 14.49 41.74 -24.46
N THR A 1079 13.19 41.51 -24.62
CA THR A 1079 12.36 42.33 -25.51
C THR A 1079 12.03 43.70 -24.91
N GLU A 1080 11.73 44.69 -25.77
CA GLU A 1080 11.41 46.06 -25.37
C GLU A 1080 10.23 46.13 -24.37
N PHE A 1081 9.26 45.20 -24.44
CA PHE A 1081 8.13 45.18 -23.51
C PHE A 1081 8.53 44.73 -22.09
N ALA A 1082 9.56 43.88 -21.97
CA ALA A 1082 10.02 43.29 -20.72
C ALA A 1082 11.25 43.98 -20.12
N GLU A 1083 11.96 44.82 -20.88
CA GLU A 1083 13.25 45.43 -20.49
C GLU A 1083 13.21 46.10 -19.10
N LYS A 1084 12.19 46.92 -18.83
CA LYS A 1084 12.02 47.60 -17.52
C LYS A 1084 11.80 46.60 -16.38
N ALA A 1085 10.98 45.57 -16.60
CA ALA A 1085 10.64 44.56 -15.61
C ALA A 1085 11.84 43.66 -15.30
N MET A 1086 12.60 43.23 -16.32
CA MET A 1086 13.79 42.41 -16.14
C MET A 1086 14.89 43.17 -15.37
N LYS A 1087 15.13 44.43 -15.72
CA LYS A 1087 16.06 45.32 -14.99
C LYS A 1087 15.64 45.57 -13.54
N TRP A 1088 14.34 45.66 -13.27
CA TRP A 1088 13.80 45.76 -11.91
C TRP A 1088 13.97 44.46 -11.12
N ALA A 1089 13.70 43.30 -11.72
CA ALA A 1089 13.79 42.01 -11.04
C ALA A 1089 15.23 41.65 -10.66
N VAL A 1090 16.20 42.00 -11.50
CA VAL A 1090 17.64 41.89 -11.15
C VAL A 1090 18.01 42.86 -10.03
N ALA A 1091 17.57 44.12 -10.07
CA ALA A 1091 17.87 45.11 -9.03
C ALA A 1091 17.39 44.68 -7.64
N ASN A 1092 16.22 44.03 -7.59
CA ASN A 1092 15.60 43.56 -6.36
C ASN A 1092 16.03 42.15 -5.94
N GLY A 1093 16.85 41.43 -6.73
CA GLY A 1093 17.37 40.10 -6.37
C GLY A 1093 16.41 38.93 -6.68
N ILE A 1094 15.22 39.23 -7.20
CA ILE A 1094 14.21 38.25 -7.64
C ILE A 1094 14.80 37.36 -8.76
N ILE A 1095 15.61 37.96 -9.65
CA ILE A 1095 16.31 37.26 -10.74
C ILE A 1095 17.82 37.42 -10.57
N ALA A 1096 18.50 36.31 -10.27
CA ALA A 1096 19.98 36.25 -10.19
C ALA A 1096 20.66 35.88 -11.53
N GLY A 1097 19.88 35.39 -12.50
CA GLY A 1097 20.39 34.76 -13.73
C GLY A 1097 20.72 33.27 -13.56
N LYS A 1098 21.00 32.59 -14.68
CA LYS A 1098 21.45 31.19 -14.77
C LYS A 1098 22.93 31.19 -15.15
N GLU A 1099 23.76 30.40 -14.46
CA GLU A 1099 25.18 30.25 -14.82
C GLU A 1099 25.33 29.46 -16.14
N ASN A 1100 26.32 29.83 -16.95
CA ASN A 1100 26.74 29.17 -18.18
C ASN A 1100 27.96 28.28 -17.89
N GLU A 1101 28.26 27.30 -18.76
CA GLU A 1101 29.41 26.38 -18.60
C GLU A 1101 30.78 27.08 -18.48
N ASP A 1102 30.89 28.34 -18.92
CA ASP A 1102 32.11 29.16 -18.84
C ASP A 1102 32.18 30.07 -17.58
N GLY A 1103 31.24 29.94 -16.65
CA GLY A 1103 31.13 30.74 -15.43
C GLY A 1103 30.57 32.16 -15.64
N SER A 1104 30.13 32.49 -16.87
CA SER A 1104 29.34 33.70 -17.13
C SER A 1104 27.86 33.46 -16.80
N TYR A 1105 27.05 34.52 -16.71
CA TYR A 1105 25.62 34.40 -16.35
C TYR A 1105 24.72 34.89 -17.49
N ARG A 1106 23.56 34.24 -17.67
CA ARG A 1106 22.51 34.61 -18.62
C ARG A 1106 21.18 34.88 -17.91
N LEU A 1107 20.31 35.72 -18.47
CA LEU A 1107 18.95 35.97 -17.97
C LEU A 1107 17.95 34.93 -18.44
N ASP A 1108 18.18 34.34 -19.62
CA ASP A 1108 17.30 33.38 -20.29
C ASP A 1108 15.88 33.92 -20.57
N PRO A 1109 15.73 35.15 -21.14
CA PRO A 1109 14.44 35.86 -21.15
C PRO A 1109 13.38 35.19 -22.04
N GLN A 1110 13.81 34.55 -23.13
CA GLN A 1110 12.96 33.81 -24.06
C GLN A 1110 12.80 32.33 -23.66
N GLY A 1111 13.50 31.86 -22.62
CA GLY A 1111 13.38 30.50 -22.12
C GLY A 1111 12.07 30.29 -21.37
N ASP A 1112 11.51 29.09 -21.50
CA ASP A 1112 10.36 28.65 -20.70
C ASP A 1112 10.77 28.49 -19.23
N THR A 1113 9.84 28.76 -18.31
CA THR A 1113 10.08 28.62 -16.86
C THR A 1113 9.53 27.29 -16.35
N SER A 1114 10.33 26.51 -15.63
CA SER A 1114 9.83 25.31 -14.93
C SER A 1114 9.10 25.66 -13.62
N ARG A 1115 8.34 24.73 -13.06
CA ARG A 1115 7.65 24.92 -11.78
C ARG A 1115 8.61 25.12 -10.59
N ALA A 1116 9.76 24.45 -10.57
CA ALA A 1116 10.82 24.69 -9.60
C ALA A 1116 11.46 26.09 -9.75
N GLU A 1117 11.78 26.51 -10.98
CA GLU A 1117 12.29 27.87 -11.22
C GLU A 1117 11.26 28.93 -10.77
N CYS A 1118 9.96 28.67 -10.97
CA CYS A 1118 8.88 29.52 -10.49
C CYS A 1118 8.82 29.58 -8.95
N ALA A 1119 8.87 28.44 -8.25
CA ALA A 1119 8.82 28.39 -6.78
C ALA A 1119 9.91 29.28 -6.15
N ILE A 1120 11.15 29.18 -6.64
CA ILE A 1120 12.29 29.99 -6.21
C ILE A 1120 12.08 31.49 -6.46
N ILE A 1121 11.52 31.84 -7.62
CA ILE A 1121 11.29 33.24 -8.01
C ILE A 1121 10.16 33.86 -7.19
N ILE A 1122 9.12 33.08 -6.88
CA ILE A 1122 8.05 33.48 -5.96
C ILE A 1122 8.61 33.65 -4.55
N GLU A 1123 9.35 32.68 -4.02
CA GLU A 1123 9.88 32.73 -2.64
C GLU A 1123 10.78 33.96 -2.42
N ARG A 1124 11.66 34.25 -3.39
CA ARG A 1124 12.48 35.48 -3.40
C ARG A 1124 11.65 36.76 -3.51
N PHE A 1125 10.56 36.74 -4.27
CA PHE A 1125 9.66 37.89 -4.36
C PHE A 1125 8.93 38.14 -3.03
N MET A 1126 8.40 37.10 -2.39
CA MET A 1126 7.74 37.19 -1.08
C MET A 1126 8.72 37.73 -0.02
N LYS A 1127 9.91 37.11 0.12
CA LYS A 1127 10.98 37.59 1.03
C LYS A 1127 11.47 39.01 0.75
N THR A 1128 11.22 39.57 -0.44
CA THR A 1128 11.61 40.94 -0.78
C THR A 1128 10.56 41.99 -0.36
N PHE A 1129 9.28 41.60 -0.22
CA PHE A 1129 8.18 42.55 -0.09
C PHE A 1129 7.15 42.26 1.02
N GLU A 1130 7.15 41.06 1.62
CA GLU A 1130 6.10 40.58 2.54
C GLU A 1130 6.66 39.92 3.82
N GLU A 1131 7.65 40.56 4.47
CA GLU A 1131 8.06 40.29 5.89
C GLU A 1131 7.14 41.02 6.90
#